data_AF-A0A545SQL7-F1
#
_entry.id   AF-A0A545SQL7-F1
#
_cell.length_a   1.000
_cell.length_b   1.000
_cell.length_c   1.000
_cell.angle_alpha   90.00
_cell.angle_beta   90.00
_cell.angle_gamma   90.00
#
_symmetry.space_group_name_H-M   'P 1'
#
loop_
_entity.id
_entity.type
_entity.pdbx_description
1 polymer ?
#
loop_
_entity_poly.entity_id
_entity_poly.type
_entity_poly.pdbx_seq_one_letter_code
_entity_poly.pdbx_strand_id
1 'polypeptide(L)'
;MDAIKKVVKAAKRGKKSNRKDPHAKREAAKYDNPIPSREFILEVLDAAPGPLTHEALCEVLDLQDPEPIEALRRRLIAMSRDGQLISNRRQGYMPVDQRDLIRGRIQGHKDGFGFLIPADGGEDIFLSHRQMRKVFDGDEAVVRLTHEDQRGKLEGAIVEVLAHHTHQVVGRLVTDHDIQFVRPDNARLGHDILIPPKQHRDAASGQFVVVEITQQPQRDSWPVGRVLEVLGDHMAPGMEIDVAIRSHGIPHLWPADVQAEAARLPAEVVAGDKKKRIDLRQLPLVTIDGEDARDFDDAVYCERRKTGGWRLLVAIADVSHYVQVNSALDREAQVRGNSVYFPDHVIPMLPEALSNGLCSLNPDVDRLCMVCEMTISKSGRISGYKFYEGVMHSHARLTYTQVGQVIAERDNSRSGVRKQFHHLLPHLDELHNLYQVLRQAREQRGAIDFETTETRIVFDKTRKIERIVPVQRNDAHKLIEECMLCANVCAARFLEKHDLLGLYRVHEGPGEEKLNNLREFLGELGLKLGGGSKPAPGDYQTLLQSISDRADAHLIQTVMLRSLSQAVYQPENKGHFGLGYTAYTHFTSPIRRYPDLLTHRAIRHIIRSRKSTDQVERVRGAGVLSKKVIFPYGPEDVLAFGEQSSLTERRADDATRDVVSWLKCEYLQDHVGDVFDGVISAVTGFGLFVELRDLYVDGLVHITNLPHDYYHFEAAQHRLVGDRTRKVFRLGDELVVQVVRVDLDERKVDLELVEQKPRKRTKVSAKARELADEYADRRQPKAKKRGKGEPGRHESDKGRSGRRDASKGKSSKSEADKRGRSAGERDNSGRGKGASGKIEQGVAEPGRSKSSTGKSSKAKQGQSKAGSQGGTGAKTKGAKSPPAGRRSRKSRTDRG
;
A
#
# COMPACT_ATOMS: atom_id res chain seq x y z
N MET A 1 -57.96 -12.85 -15.39
CA MET A 1 -58.69 -13.39 -16.57
C MET A 1 -58.02 -13.00 -17.89
N ASP A 2 -58.43 -11.96 -18.62
CA ASP A 2 -58.09 -11.87 -20.06
C ASP A 2 -56.62 -11.61 -20.39
N ALA A 3 -55.84 -11.00 -19.51
CA ALA A 3 -54.38 -10.94 -19.65
C ALA A 3 -53.75 -12.35 -19.62
N ILE A 4 -54.20 -13.21 -18.70
CA ILE A 4 -53.76 -14.61 -18.58
C ILE A 4 -54.19 -15.38 -19.84
N LYS A 5 -55.45 -15.25 -20.26
CA LYS A 5 -55.94 -15.86 -21.51
C LYS A 5 -55.16 -15.41 -22.76
N LYS A 6 -54.64 -14.17 -22.78
CA LYS A 6 -53.73 -13.68 -23.86
C LYS A 6 -52.35 -14.33 -23.78
N VAL A 7 -51.73 -14.42 -22.60
CA VAL A 7 -50.43 -15.10 -22.40
C VAL A 7 -50.53 -16.58 -22.76
N VAL A 8 -51.57 -17.28 -22.27
CA VAL A 8 -51.83 -18.69 -22.60
C VAL A 8 -52.12 -18.88 -24.10
N LYS A 9 -52.86 -17.97 -24.76
CA LYS A 9 -53.01 -18.00 -26.23
C LYS A 9 -51.72 -17.72 -27.00
N ALA A 10 -50.77 -16.96 -26.44
CA ALA A 10 -49.46 -16.75 -27.03
C ALA A 10 -48.59 -18.02 -26.91
N ALA A 11 -48.51 -18.60 -25.70
CA ALA A 11 -47.82 -19.86 -25.47
C ALA A 11 -48.38 -20.99 -26.35
N LYS A 12 -49.71 -21.18 -26.39
CA LYS A 12 -50.39 -22.19 -27.24
C LYS A 12 -50.33 -21.87 -28.75
N ARG A 13 -49.75 -20.73 -29.16
CA ARG A 13 -49.43 -20.39 -30.57
C ARG A 13 -47.96 -20.60 -30.95
N GLY A 14 -47.06 -20.84 -29.99
CA GLY A 14 -45.61 -21.06 -30.21
C GLY A 14 -45.26 -22.44 -30.80
N LYS A 15 -45.94 -22.83 -31.90
CA LYS A 15 -46.14 -24.20 -32.40
C LYS A 15 -46.90 -25.10 -31.42
N LYS A 16 -47.68 -26.06 -31.94
CA LYS A 16 -47.97 -27.30 -31.20
C LYS A 16 -46.68 -28.12 -31.17
N SER A 17 -45.76 -27.74 -30.29
CA SER A 17 -44.55 -28.51 -30.07
C SER A 17 -44.95 -29.83 -29.39
N ASN A 18 -44.68 -30.96 -30.05
CA ASN A 18 -44.79 -32.29 -29.45
C ASN A 18 -43.59 -32.52 -28.52
N ARG A 19 -43.43 -31.60 -27.56
CA ARG A 19 -42.28 -31.39 -26.69
C ARG A 19 -42.36 -32.42 -25.57
N LYS A 20 -42.07 -33.68 -25.92
CA LYS A 20 -41.94 -34.76 -24.95
C LYS A 20 -40.75 -34.44 -24.06
N ASP A 21 -40.98 -34.38 -22.76
CA ASP A 21 -39.92 -34.24 -21.76
C ASP A 21 -38.84 -35.31 -22.02
N PRO A 22 -37.59 -34.92 -22.37
CA PRO A 22 -36.53 -35.85 -22.73
C PRO A 22 -36.12 -36.76 -21.57
N HIS A 23 -36.54 -36.44 -20.35
CA HIS A 23 -36.26 -37.18 -19.13
C HIS A 23 -37.52 -37.79 -18.49
N ALA A 24 -38.68 -37.80 -19.16
CA ALA A 24 -39.91 -38.42 -18.64
C ALA A 24 -39.69 -39.85 -18.13
N LYS A 25 -38.93 -40.68 -18.87
CA LYS A 25 -38.58 -42.06 -18.48
C LYS A 25 -37.67 -42.14 -17.23
N ARG A 26 -36.91 -41.09 -16.94
CA ARG A 26 -36.02 -40.98 -15.76
C ARG A 26 -36.82 -40.62 -14.51
N GLU A 27 -37.80 -39.73 -14.65
CA GLU A 27 -38.69 -39.34 -13.55
C GLU A 27 -39.69 -40.47 -13.23
N ALA A 28 -40.25 -41.13 -14.27
CA ALA A 28 -41.14 -42.30 -14.14
C ALA A 28 -40.45 -43.57 -13.57
N ALA A 29 -39.12 -43.58 -13.48
CA ALA A 29 -38.36 -44.65 -12.82
C ALA A 29 -38.03 -44.32 -11.34
N LYS A 30 -38.54 -43.19 -10.80
CA LYS A 30 -38.25 -42.70 -9.45
C LYS A 30 -39.48 -42.37 -8.62
N TYR A 31 -40.64 -42.15 -9.25
CA TYR A 31 -41.88 -41.75 -8.59
C TYR A 31 -43.08 -42.39 -9.32
N ASP A 32 -44.05 -42.89 -8.57
CA ASP A 32 -45.24 -43.57 -9.11
C ASP A 32 -46.12 -42.62 -9.96
N ASN A 33 -46.21 -41.35 -9.56
CA ASN A 33 -46.82 -40.27 -10.33
C ASN A 33 -45.75 -39.26 -10.79
N PRO A 34 -45.13 -39.45 -11.98
CA PRO A 34 -44.03 -38.62 -12.46
C PRO A 34 -44.49 -37.25 -12.98
N ILE A 35 -43.89 -36.20 -12.41
CA ILE A 35 -44.04 -34.82 -12.88
C ILE A 35 -42.92 -34.39 -13.85
N PRO A 36 -43.15 -33.39 -14.71
CA PRO A 36 -42.16 -32.79 -15.60
C PRO A 36 -40.76 -32.58 -14.99
N SER A 37 -39.72 -32.95 -15.73
CA SER A 37 -38.31 -32.77 -15.37
C SER A 37 -37.94 -31.30 -15.14
N ARG A 38 -36.91 -31.03 -14.32
CA ARG A 38 -36.45 -29.66 -14.04
C ARG A 38 -36.00 -28.97 -15.32
N GLU A 39 -35.33 -29.75 -16.17
CA GLU A 39 -34.82 -29.38 -17.48
C GLU A 39 -35.95 -28.96 -18.42
N PHE A 40 -37.04 -29.75 -18.48
CA PHE A 40 -38.20 -29.43 -19.31
C PHE A 40 -39.00 -28.22 -18.78
N ILE A 41 -39.09 -28.04 -17.45
CA ILE A 41 -39.69 -26.84 -16.84
C ILE A 41 -38.91 -25.57 -17.24
N LEU A 42 -37.57 -25.63 -17.27
CA LEU A 42 -36.72 -24.53 -17.74
C LEU A 42 -36.95 -24.24 -19.24
N GLU A 43 -36.95 -25.25 -20.11
CA GLU A 43 -37.24 -25.08 -21.55
C GLU A 43 -38.61 -24.43 -21.85
N VAL A 44 -39.61 -24.70 -20.99
CA VAL A 44 -40.96 -24.12 -21.11
C VAL A 44 -40.99 -22.67 -20.65
N LEU A 45 -40.20 -22.32 -19.63
CA LEU A 45 -40.09 -20.96 -19.10
C LEU A 45 -39.22 -20.04 -19.96
N ASP A 46 -38.11 -20.53 -20.53
CA ASP A 46 -37.29 -19.80 -21.52
C ASP A 46 -38.06 -19.52 -22.82
N ALA A 47 -38.94 -20.44 -23.22
CA ALA A 47 -39.78 -20.28 -24.41
C ALA A 47 -41.02 -19.39 -24.18
N ALA A 48 -41.25 -18.90 -22.96
CA ALA A 48 -42.40 -18.05 -22.64
C ALA A 48 -42.09 -16.57 -22.93
N PRO A 49 -43.06 -15.77 -23.41
CA PRO A 49 -42.87 -14.33 -23.67
C PRO A 49 -42.85 -13.48 -22.39
N GLY A 50 -42.49 -14.06 -21.25
CA GLY A 50 -42.56 -13.47 -19.92
C GLY A 50 -42.89 -14.50 -18.83
N PRO A 51 -42.74 -14.13 -17.54
CA PRO A 51 -42.87 -15.04 -16.41
C PRO A 51 -44.27 -15.66 -16.26
N LEU A 52 -44.32 -16.96 -15.96
CA LEU A 52 -45.56 -17.74 -15.82
C LEU A 52 -45.87 -18.05 -14.34
N THR A 53 -47.11 -17.91 -13.91
CA THR A 53 -47.54 -18.35 -12.57
C THR A 53 -47.60 -19.88 -12.48
N HIS A 54 -47.64 -20.44 -11.27
CA HIS A 54 -47.84 -21.88 -11.06
C HIS A 54 -49.11 -22.41 -11.76
N GLU A 55 -50.21 -21.66 -11.70
CA GLU A 55 -51.45 -21.94 -12.44
C GLU A 55 -51.20 -22.01 -13.96
N ALA A 56 -50.54 -21.00 -14.53
CA ALA A 56 -50.25 -20.94 -15.96
C ALA A 56 -49.26 -22.03 -16.42
N LEU A 57 -48.36 -22.47 -15.53
CA LEU A 57 -47.50 -23.63 -15.78
C LEU A 57 -48.30 -24.93 -15.80
N CYS A 58 -49.27 -25.13 -14.91
CA CYS A 58 -50.17 -26.28 -14.97
C CYS A 58 -50.99 -26.31 -16.28
N GLU A 59 -51.52 -25.16 -16.72
CA GLU A 59 -52.24 -25.02 -18.00
C GLU A 59 -51.39 -25.27 -19.27
N VAL A 60 -50.06 -25.11 -19.17
CA VAL A 60 -49.10 -25.28 -20.28
C VAL A 60 -48.50 -26.69 -20.28
N LEU A 61 -48.35 -27.31 -19.10
CA LEU A 61 -47.86 -28.68 -18.91
C LEU A 61 -48.99 -29.74 -18.89
N ASP A 62 -50.24 -29.30 -19.07
CA ASP A 62 -51.47 -30.12 -19.07
C ASP A 62 -51.69 -30.96 -17.79
N LEU A 63 -51.34 -30.38 -16.64
CA LEU A 63 -51.54 -31.00 -15.33
C LEU A 63 -52.92 -30.62 -14.78
N GLN A 64 -53.81 -31.61 -14.64
CA GLN A 64 -55.20 -31.42 -14.22
C GLN A 64 -55.50 -32.07 -12.85
N ASP A 65 -54.74 -33.09 -12.45
CA ASP A 65 -54.93 -33.80 -11.19
C ASP A 65 -54.28 -33.09 -9.98
N PRO A 66 -54.89 -33.11 -8.77
CA PRO A 66 -54.40 -32.34 -7.62
C PRO A 66 -52.98 -32.69 -7.16
N GLU A 67 -52.60 -33.97 -7.24
CA GLU A 67 -51.30 -34.45 -6.76
C GLU A 67 -50.14 -34.00 -7.67
N PRO A 68 -50.16 -34.20 -9.01
CA PRO A 68 -49.20 -33.57 -9.92
C PRO A 68 -49.11 -32.04 -9.80
N ILE A 69 -50.22 -31.34 -9.53
CA ILE A 69 -50.25 -29.87 -9.38
C ILE A 69 -49.45 -29.42 -8.14
N GLU A 70 -49.69 -30.03 -6.98
CA GLU A 70 -48.95 -29.75 -5.74
C GLU A 70 -47.49 -30.28 -5.80
N ALA A 71 -47.25 -31.40 -6.48
CA ALA A 71 -45.90 -31.91 -6.72
C ALA A 71 -45.08 -30.95 -7.63
N LEU A 72 -45.68 -30.38 -8.68
CA LEU A 72 -45.06 -29.32 -9.48
C LEU A 72 -44.78 -28.08 -8.63
N ARG A 73 -45.71 -27.66 -7.76
CA ARG A 73 -45.51 -26.53 -6.84
C ARG A 73 -44.29 -26.74 -5.94
N ARG A 74 -44.13 -27.93 -5.37
CA ARG A 74 -42.96 -28.32 -4.56
C ARG A 74 -41.68 -28.34 -5.39
N ARG A 75 -41.74 -28.82 -6.64
CA ARG A 75 -40.60 -28.79 -7.58
C ARG A 75 -40.19 -27.36 -7.93
N LEU A 76 -41.13 -26.44 -8.16
CA LEU A 76 -40.85 -25.02 -8.41
C LEU A 76 -40.23 -24.34 -7.18
N ILE A 77 -40.72 -24.63 -5.96
CA ILE A 77 -40.13 -24.12 -4.70
C ILE A 77 -38.70 -24.64 -4.54
N ALA A 78 -38.45 -25.93 -4.80
CA ALA A 78 -37.11 -26.50 -4.76
C ALA A 78 -36.19 -25.87 -5.82
N MET A 79 -36.65 -25.73 -7.07
CA MET A 79 -35.89 -25.07 -8.14
C MET A 79 -35.59 -23.58 -7.84
N SER A 80 -36.47 -22.87 -7.11
CA SER A 80 -36.19 -21.50 -6.66
C SER A 80 -35.27 -21.41 -5.44
N ARG A 81 -35.24 -22.42 -4.57
CA ARG A 81 -34.22 -22.54 -3.52
C ARG A 81 -32.86 -22.89 -4.12
N ASP A 82 -32.85 -23.79 -5.09
CA ASP A 82 -31.65 -24.30 -5.78
C ASP A 82 -31.17 -23.35 -6.90
N GLY A 83 -31.49 -22.05 -6.82
CA GLY A 83 -31.01 -20.98 -7.71
C GLY A 83 -31.51 -20.98 -9.17
N GLN A 84 -32.28 -21.98 -9.60
CA GLN A 84 -32.62 -22.19 -11.03
C GLN A 84 -33.75 -21.28 -11.54
N LEU A 85 -34.66 -20.86 -10.65
CA LEU A 85 -35.85 -20.05 -10.98
C LEU A 85 -36.02 -18.89 -9.98
N ILE A 86 -36.44 -17.71 -10.43
CA ILE A 86 -36.92 -16.65 -9.53
C ILE A 86 -38.42 -16.40 -9.73
N SER A 87 -39.13 -16.14 -8.62
CA SER A 87 -40.54 -15.77 -8.63
C SER A 87 -40.70 -14.27 -8.34
N ASN A 88 -41.46 -13.58 -9.19
CA ASN A 88 -41.67 -12.13 -9.09
C ASN A 88 -42.78 -11.75 -8.07
N ARG A 89 -43.00 -10.45 -7.85
CA ARG A 89 -44.04 -9.92 -6.93
C ARG A 89 -45.49 -10.32 -7.28
N ARG A 90 -45.73 -10.96 -8.43
CA ARG A 90 -47.02 -11.51 -8.88
C ARG A 90 -47.01 -13.05 -8.95
N GLN A 91 -46.07 -13.69 -8.25
CA GLN A 91 -45.86 -15.16 -8.23
C GLN A 91 -45.59 -15.79 -9.61
N GLY A 92 -45.14 -14.99 -10.59
CA GLY A 92 -44.69 -15.47 -11.88
C GLY A 92 -43.23 -15.90 -11.83
N TYR A 93 -42.96 -17.16 -12.17
CA TYR A 93 -41.63 -17.75 -12.28
C TYR A 93 -40.96 -17.41 -13.61
N MET A 94 -39.65 -17.24 -13.59
CA MET A 94 -38.77 -17.15 -14.76
C MET A 94 -37.44 -17.86 -14.46
N PRO A 95 -36.69 -18.33 -15.47
CA PRO A 95 -35.34 -18.83 -15.30
C PRO A 95 -34.42 -17.68 -14.87
N VAL A 96 -33.31 -18.01 -14.22
CA VAL A 96 -32.25 -17.03 -13.97
C VAL A 96 -31.31 -17.03 -15.17
N ASP A 97 -31.23 -15.91 -15.90
CA ASP A 97 -30.21 -15.76 -16.93
C ASP A 97 -28.83 -15.76 -16.26
N GLN A 98 -28.01 -16.74 -16.62
CA GLN A 98 -26.66 -16.92 -16.07
C GLN A 98 -25.74 -15.73 -16.39
N ARG A 99 -26.10 -14.89 -17.36
CA ARG A 99 -25.35 -13.67 -17.75
C ARG A 99 -25.45 -12.54 -16.72
N ASP A 100 -26.51 -12.52 -15.91
CA ASP A 100 -26.72 -11.51 -14.86
C ASP A 100 -26.04 -11.90 -13.53
N LEU A 101 -25.54 -13.13 -13.40
CA LEU A 101 -24.91 -13.68 -12.19
C LEU A 101 -23.39 -13.56 -12.28
N ILE A 102 -22.79 -12.77 -11.40
CA ILE A 102 -21.35 -12.57 -11.33
C ILE A 102 -20.86 -13.16 -9.99
N ARG A 103 -19.96 -14.16 -10.08
CA ARG A 103 -19.21 -14.68 -8.94
C ARG A 103 -18.05 -13.75 -8.63
N GLY A 104 -17.75 -13.58 -7.36
CA GLY A 104 -16.58 -12.81 -6.93
C GLY A 104 -16.43 -12.75 -5.43
N ARG A 105 -15.46 -11.95 -4.99
CA ARG A 105 -15.13 -11.77 -3.58
C ARG A 105 -15.72 -10.46 -3.06
N ILE A 106 -16.37 -10.53 -1.90
CA ILE A 106 -16.89 -9.39 -1.17
C ILE A 106 -15.72 -8.56 -0.62
N GLN A 107 -15.77 -7.25 -0.82
CA GLN A 107 -14.90 -6.28 -0.14
C GLN A 107 -15.79 -5.31 0.67
N GLY A 108 -15.64 -5.31 1.98
CA GLY A 108 -16.36 -4.40 2.88
C GLY A 108 -15.77 -2.98 2.86
N HIS A 109 -16.61 -1.98 3.11
CA HIS A 109 -16.19 -0.62 3.39
C HIS A 109 -16.57 -0.23 4.82
N LYS A 110 -15.71 0.56 5.47
CA LYS A 110 -15.90 1.01 6.87
C LYS A 110 -17.21 1.77 7.14
N ASP A 111 -17.78 2.39 6.10
CA ASP A 111 -19.06 3.10 6.19
C ASP A 111 -20.28 2.15 6.10
N GLY A 112 -20.06 0.83 6.00
CA GLY A 112 -21.08 -0.22 6.00
C GLY A 112 -21.64 -0.65 4.63
N PHE A 113 -21.21 -0.03 3.53
CA PHE A 113 -21.42 -0.55 2.17
C PHE A 113 -20.25 -1.48 1.77
N GLY A 114 -20.26 -2.02 0.56
CA GLY A 114 -19.13 -2.77 0.01
C GLY A 114 -19.18 -2.92 -1.50
N PHE A 115 -18.37 -3.83 -2.01
CA PHE A 115 -18.32 -4.22 -3.41
C PHE A 115 -18.22 -5.74 -3.56
N LEU A 116 -18.56 -6.27 -4.73
CA LEU A 116 -18.09 -7.57 -5.20
C LEU A 116 -17.06 -7.34 -6.32
N ILE A 117 -15.86 -7.85 -6.10
CA ILE A 117 -14.77 -7.89 -7.08
C ILE A 117 -14.96 -9.16 -7.93
N PRO A 118 -15.24 -9.06 -9.25
CA PRO A 118 -15.54 -10.23 -10.08
C PRO A 118 -14.36 -11.21 -10.17
N ALA A 119 -14.65 -12.51 -10.09
CA ALA A 119 -13.63 -13.57 -10.14
C ALA A 119 -12.96 -13.68 -11.53
N ASP A 120 -13.71 -13.44 -12.60
CA ASP A 120 -13.21 -13.45 -13.98
C ASP A 120 -12.63 -12.08 -14.43
N GLY A 121 -12.50 -11.13 -13.49
CA GLY A 121 -12.17 -9.73 -13.76
C GLY A 121 -13.35 -8.89 -14.28
N GLY A 122 -13.25 -7.57 -14.18
CA GLY A 122 -14.30 -6.63 -14.58
C GLY A 122 -14.27 -5.33 -13.78
N GLU A 123 -15.40 -4.63 -13.73
CA GLU A 123 -15.62 -3.50 -12.81
C GLU A 123 -16.26 -3.98 -11.51
N ASP A 124 -15.89 -3.36 -10.38
CA ASP A 124 -16.40 -3.70 -9.05
C ASP A 124 -17.90 -3.36 -8.91
N ILE A 125 -18.70 -4.36 -8.54
CA ILE A 125 -20.16 -4.22 -8.39
C ILE A 125 -20.47 -3.66 -7.01
N PHE A 126 -21.15 -2.51 -6.93
CA PHE A 126 -21.54 -1.89 -5.67
C PHE A 126 -22.58 -2.72 -4.90
N LEU A 127 -22.37 -2.84 -3.59
CA LEU A 127 -23.26 -3.50 -2.64
C LEU A 127 -23.69 -2.52 -1.56
N SER A 128 -24.96 -2.13 -1.58
CA SER A 128 -25.56 -1.28 -0.54
C SER A 128 -25.55 -1.96 0.84
N HIS A 129 -25.63 -1.17 1.92
CA HIS A 129 -25.58 -1.64 3.32
C HIS A 129 -26.51 -2.82 3.63
N ARG A 130 -27.66 -2.90 2.94
CA ARG A 130 -28.62 -3.98 3.10
C ARG A 130 -28.14 -5.33 2.55
N GLN A 131 -27.23 -5.34 1.59
CA GLN A 131 -26.57 -6.56 1.11
C GLN A 131 -25.44 -6.97 2.05
N MET A 132 -24.62 -6.02 2.51
CA MET A 132 -23.52 -6.28 3.44
C MET A 132 -23.97 -6.89 4.78
N ARG A 133 -25.24 -6.69 5.18
CA ARG A 133 -25.85 -7.42 6.32
C ARG A 133 -25.96 -8.95 6.15
N LYS A 134 -25.57 -9.53 5.01
CA LYS A 134 -25.62 -10.99 4.73
C LYS A 134 -24.26 -11.70 4.74
N VAL A 135 -23.16 -10.95 4.85
CA VAL A 135 -21.79 -11.41 4.57
C VAL A 135 -20.79 -10.69 5.45
N PHE A 136 -19.57 -11.20 5.51
CA PHE A 136 -18.41 -10.48 6.02
C PHE A 136 -17.47 -10.00 4.90
N ASP A 137 -16.50 -9.16 5.26
CA ASP A 137 -15.41 -8.74 4.39
C ASP A 137 -14.58 -9.95 3.96
N GLY A 138 -14.43 -10.16 2.65
CA GLY A 138 -13.63 -11.23 2.07
C GLY A 138 -14.36 -12.54 1.76
N ASP A 139 -15.66 -12.68 2.09
CA ASP A 139 -16.50 -13.83 1.70
C ASP A 139 -16.59 -13.96 0.16
N GLU A 140 -16.77 -15.18 -0.37
CA GLU A 140 -17.10 -15.41 -1.79
C GLU A 140 -18.61 -15.52 -1.99
N ALA A 141 -19.15 -14.83 -3.00
CA ALA A 141 -20.58 -14.79 -3.27
C ALA A 141 -20.91 -14.79 -4.77
N VAL A 142 -22.18 -15.10 -5.07
CA VAL A 142 -22.81 -14.80 -6.37
C VAL A 142 -23.71 -13.59 -6.18
N VAL A 143 -23.44 -12.54 -6.95
CA VAL A 143 -24.23 -11.31 -6.99
C VAL A 143 -24.95 -11.24 -8.33
N ARG A 144 -26.25 -10.94 -8.30
CA ARG A 144 -27.01 -10.62 -9.51
C ARG A 144 -27.05 -9.11 -9.71
N LEU A 145 -26.77 -8.64 -10.92
CA LEU A 145 -26.96 -7.23 -11.27
C LEU A 145 -28.42 -6.81 -11.07
N THR A 146 -28.63 -5.59 -10.57
CA THR A 146 -29.97 -5.06 -10.30
C THR A 146 -30.28 -3.78 -11.05
N HIS A 147 -29.39 -2.79 -10.99
CA HIS A 147 -29.53 -1.53 -11.72
C HIS A 147 -28.14 -0.94 -12.04
N GLU A 148 -28.11 -0.06 -13.03
CA GLU A 148 -27.02 0.86 -13.30
C GLU A 148 -27.46 2.24 -12.78
N ASP A 149 -26.65 2.88 -11.92
CA ASP A 149 -26.93 4.23 -11.43
C ASP A 149 -26.80 5.28 -12.56
N GLN A 150 -27.36 6.47 -12.36
CA GLN A 150 -27.23 7.62 -13.28
C GLN A 150 -25.77 8.06 -13.55
N ARG A 151 -24.80 7.49 -12.81
CA ARG A 151 -23.35 7.69 -12.95
C ARG A 151 -22.62 6.51 -13.60
N GLY A 152 -23.33 5.50 -14.11
CA GLY A 152 -22.74 4.33 -14.77
C GLY A 152 -22.18 3.27 -13.81
N LYS A 153 -22.54 3.31 -12.52
CA LYS A 153 -22.11 2.28 -11.54
C LYS A 153 -23.11 1.14 -11.46
N LEU A 154 -22.60 -0.09 -11.53
CA LEU A 154 -23.36 -1.33 -11.36
C LEU A 154 -23.72 -1.54 -9.87
N GLU A 155 -25.01 -1.62 -9.52
CA GLU A 155 -25.47 -2.12 -8.20
C GLU A 155 -25.94 -3.57 -8.31
N GLY A 156 -25.48 -4.40 -7.38
CA GLY A 156 -25.82 -5.82 -7.29
C GLY A 156 -26.57 -6.22 -6.02
N ALA A 157 -27.25 -7.36 -6.09
CA ALA A 157 -27.84 -8.03 -4.94
C ALA A 157 -27.24 -9.44 -4.76
N ILE A 158 -26.74 -9.73 -3.55
CA ILE A 158 -26.23 -11.07 -3.19
C ILE A 158 -27.38 -12.09 -3.29
N VAL A 159 -27.18 -13.11 -4.12
CA VAL A 159 -28.07 -14.26 -4.29
C VAL A 159 -27.71 -15.36 -3.31
N GLU A 160 -26.44 -15.75 -3.30
CA GLU A 160 -25.90 -16.87 -2.53
C GLU A 160 -24.46 -16.55 -2.08
N VAL A 161 -24.05 -17.09 -0.93
CA VAL A 161 -22.66 -17.05 -0.44
C VAL A 161 -22.06 -18.43 -0.69
N LEU A 162 -20.98 -18.49 -1.47
CA LEU A 162 -20.35 -19.74 -1.91
C LEU A 162 -19.36 -20.27 -0.87
N ALA A 163 -18.61 -19.36 -0.24
CA ALA A 163 -17.70 -19.67 0.85
C ALA A 163 -17.64 -18.47 1.81
N HIS A 164 -17.77 -18.75 3.11
CA HIS A 164 -17.40 -17.77 4.12
C HIS A 164 -15.89 -17.85 4.38
N HIS A 165 -15.23 -16.71 4.54
CA HIS A 165 -13.81 -16.63 4.86
C HIS A 165 -13.55 -16.07 6.26
N THR A 166 -14.49 -15.31 6.83
CA THR A 166 -14.40 -14.82 8.22
C THR A 166 -14.91 -15.89 9.20
N HIS A 167 -13.99 -16.73 9.68
CA HIS A 167 -14.27 -17.72 10.74
C HIS A 167 -13.84 -17.26 12.14
N GLN A 168 -12.87 -16.35 12.21
CA GLN A 168 -12.40 -15.73 13.45
C GLN A 168 -12.36 -14.22 13.30
N VAL A 169 -12.67 -13.50 14.37
CA VAL A 169 -12.65 -12.03 14.42
C VAL A 169 -12.00 -11.59 15.73
N VAL A 170 -11.11 -10.59 15.65
CA VAL A 170 -10.66 -9.84 16.82
C VAL A 170 -11.50 -8.60 17.02
N GLY A 171 -11.84 -8.34 18.27
CA GLY A 171 -12.58 -7.17 18.67
C GLY A 171 -12.58 -6.99 20.18
N ARG A 172 -13.16 -5.88 20.63
CA ARG A 172 -13.32 -5.59 22.06
C ARG A 172 -14.64 -6.16 22.56
N LEU A 173 -14.61 -6.91 23.66
CA LEU A 173 -15.81 -7.35 24.36
C LEU A 173 -16.50 -6.15 25.01
N VAL A 174 -17.79 -6.00 24.76
CA VAL A 174 -18.66 -4.97 25.35
C VAL A 174 -19.85 -5.67 26.00
N THR A 175 -20.22 -5.20 27.19
CA THR A 175 -21.47 -5.59 27.86
C THR A 175 -22.38 -4.38 27.93
N ASP A 176 -23.60 -4.49 27.39
CA ASP A 176 -24.64 -3.46 27.46
C ASP A 176 -25.99 -4.11 27.76
N HIS A 177 -26.74 -3.60 28.73
CA HIS A 177 -28.03 -4.16 29.16
C HIS A 177 -28.03 -5.70 29.36
N ASP A 178 -27.00 -6.22 30.04
CA ASP A 178 -26.70 -7.65 30.24
C ASP A 178 -26.45 -8.49 28.96
N ILE A 179 -26.46 -7.87 27.79
CA ILE A 179 -26.10 -8.49 26.50
C ILE A 179 -24.59 -8.30 26.27
N GLN A 180 -23.91 -9.40 25.98
CA GLN A 180 -22.49 -9.38 25.62
C GLN A 180 -22.32 -9.49 24.11
N PHE A 181 -21.51 -8.61 23.54
CA PHE A 181 -21.13 -8.65 22.14
C PHE A 181 -19.68 -8.21 21.96
N VAL A 182 -19.05 -8.64 20.87
CA VAL A 182 -17.69 -8.23 20.50
C VAL A 182 -17.79 -7.32 19.29
N ARG A 183 -17.29 -6.09 19.46
CA ARG A 183 -17.15 -5.11 18.37
C ARG A 183 -15.86 -5.38 17.62
N PRO A 184 -15.89 -5.73 16.32
CA PRO A 184 -14.68 -5.98 15.55
C PRO A 184 -13.74 -4.76 15.51
N ASP A 185 -12.43 -5.01 15.55
CA ASP A 185 -11.41 -3.98 15.34
C ASP A 185 -11.30 -3.57 13.86
N ASN A 186 -11.39 -4.55 12.94
CA ASN A 186 -11.48 -4.28 11.52
C ASN A 186 -12.85 -3.67 11.18
N ALA A 187 -12.88 -2.34 11.01
CA ALA A 187 -14.08 -1.56 10.70
C ALA A 187 -14.81 -1.97 9.40
N ARG A 188 -14.22 -2.78 8.49
CA ARG A 188 -14.95 -3.36 7.35
C ARG A 188 -15.98 -4.42 7.78
N LEU A 189 -15.85 -4.96 8.99
CA LEU A 189 -16.78 -5.91 9.60
C LEU A 189 -17.88 -5.16 10.36
N GLY A 190 -18.83 -4.57 9.64
CA GLY A 190 -19.92 -3.73 10.17
C GLY A 190 -21.00 -4.45 11.01
N HIS A 191 -20.66 -5.52 11.73
CA HIS A 191 -21.55 -6.27 12.64
C HIS A 191 -20.89 -6.45 14.01
N ASP A 192 -21.55 -6.00 15.08
CA ASP A 192 -21.21 -6.45 16.44
C ASP A 192 -21.60 -7.95 16.58
N ILE A 193 -20.70 -8.79 17.08
CA ILE A 193 -20.88 -10.24 17.16
C ILE A 193 -21.45 -10.63 18.52
N LEU A 194 -22.63 -11.23 18.55
CA LEU A 194 -23.29 -11.63 19.80
C LEU A 194 -22.51 -12.78 20.48
N ILE A 195 -22.20 -12.63 21.77
CA ILE A 195 -21.56 -13.67 22.59
C ILE A 195 -22.61 -14.23 23.57
N PRO A 196 -23.06 -15.49 23.43
CA PRO A 196 -24.02 -16.08 24.35
C PRO A 196 -23.45 -16.20 25.78
N PRO A 197 -24.30 -16.18 26.82
CA PRO A 197 -23.86 -16.42 28.20
C PRO A 197 -23.02 -17.69 28.33
N LYS A 198 -21.94 -17.61 29.13
CA LYS A 198 -20.92 -18.66 29.33
C LYS A 198 -19.99 -18.93 28.13
N GLN A 199 -20.11 -18.22 27.01
CA GLN A 199 -19.19 -18.33 25.85
C GLN A 199 -18.07 -17.26 25.86
N HIS A 200 -17.92 -16.48 26.93
CA HIS A 200 -16.96 -15.38 27.04
C HIS A 200 -15.59 -15.74 27.68
N ARG A 201 -15.37 -16.99 28.14
CA ARG A 201 -14.12 -17.45 28.79
C ARG A 201 -13.58 -16.49 29.88
N ASP A 202 -14.45 -16.08 30.79
CA ASP A 202 -14.15 -15.17 31.91
C ASP A 202 -13.57 -13.79 31.51
N ALA A 203 -13.64 -13.41 30.22
CA ALA A 203 -13.18 -12.11 29.72
C ALA A 203 -14.01 -10.95 30.31
N ALA A 204 -13.33 -9.87 30.68
CA ALA A 204 -13.96 -8.66 31.17
C ALA A 204 -14.41 -7.74 30.03
N SER A 205 -15.46 -6.96 30.25
CA SER A 205 -15.87 -5.89 29.34
C SER A 205 -14.76 -4.86 29.20
N GLY A 206 -14.39 -4.51 27.97
CA GLY A 206 -13.26 -3.63 27.64
C GLY A 206 -11.97 -4.37 27.24
N GLN A 207 -11.93 -5.71 27.30
CA GLN A 207 -10.78 -6.51 26.85
C GLN A 207 -10.88 -6.90 25.37
N PHE A 208 -9.73 -7.08 24.72
CA PHE A 208 -9.65 -7.67 23.39
C PHE A 208 -9.72 -9.19 23.46
N VAL A 209 -10.52 -9.76 22.55
CA VAL A 209 -10.77 -11.20 22.45
C VAL A 209 -10.73 -11.66 20.99
N VAL A 210 -10.28 -12.90 20.78
CA VAL A 210 -10.50 -13.62 19.52
C VAL A 210 -11.81 -14.40 19.63
N VAL A 211 -12.72 -14.18 18.69
CA VAL A 211 -14.04 -14.83 18.63
C VAL A 211 -14.08 -15.78 17.44
N GLU A 212 -14.50 -17.02 17.66
CA GLU A 212 -14.91 -17.95 16.61
C GLU A 212 -16.37 -17.68 16.23
N ILE A 213 -16.64 -17.49 14.95
CA ILE A 213 -17.99 -17.31 14.41
C ILE A 213 -18.70 -18.66 14.37
N THR A 214 -19.67 -18.86 15.28
CA THR A 214 -20.50 -20.06 15.36
C THR A 214 -21.78 -19.97 14.51
N GLN A 215 -22.23 -18.75 14.22
CA GLN A 215 -23.29 -18.43 13.27
C GLN A 215 -22.87 -17.24 12.41
N GLN A 216 -22.81 -17.45 11.09
CA GLN A 216 -22.51 -16.41 10.11
C GLN A 216 -23.68 -15.40 9.99
N PRO A 217 -23.43 -14.14 9.59
CA PRO A 217 -24.47 -13.13 9.47
C PRO A 217 -25.49 -13.53 8.40
N GLN A 218 -26.77 -13.29 8.65
CA GLN A 218 -27.82 -13.48 7.65
C GLN A 218 -28.76 -12.28 7.63
N ARG A 219 -29.56 -12.19 6.55
CA ARG A 219 -30.48 -11.08 6.29
C ARG A 219 -31.32 -10.65 7.50
N ASP A 220 -31.79 -11.61 8.29
CA ASP A 220 -32.71 -11.43 9.40
C ASP A 220 -32.16 -12.02 10.73
N SER A 221 -30.85 -12.34 10.81
CA SER A 221 -30.18 -12.80 12.06
C SER A 221 -28.74 -12.27 12.22
N TRP A 222 -28.39 -11.90 13.45
CA TRP A 222 -27.06 -11.39 13.81
C TRP A 222 -26.00 -12.52 13.77
N PRO A 223 -24.72 -12.22 13.52
CA PRO A 223 -23.65 -13.18 13.73
C PRO A 223 -23.50 -13.50 15.23
N VAL A 224 -23.23 -14.76 15.53
CA VAL A 224 -23.05 -15.26 16.90
C VAL A 224 -21.71 -15.95 17.00
N GLY A 225 -21.00 -15.79 18.11
CA GLY A 225 -19.69 -16.38 18.31
C GLY A 225 -19.39 -16.82 19.73
N ARG A 226 -18.22 -17.43 19.91
CA ARG A 226 -17.65 -17.77 21.22
C ARG A 226 -16.21 -17.29 21.31
N VAL A 227 -15.80 -16.83 22.49
CA VAL A 227 -14.40 -16.45 22.75
C VAL A 227 -13.52 -17.70 22.69
N LEU A 228 -12.44 -17.61 21.90
CA LEU A 228 -11.35 -18.59 21.84
C LEU A 228 -10.18 -18.19 22.74
N GLU A 229 -9.80 -16.93 22.68
CA GLU A 229 -8.60 -16.37 23.32
C GLU A 229 -8.95 -15.00 23.88
N VAL A 230 -8.49 -14.73 25.11
CA VAL A 230 -8.53 -13.39 25.70
C VAL A 230 -7.13 -12.83 25.54
N LEU A 231 -6.99 -11.78 24.73
CA LEU A 231 -5.69 -11.18 24.44
C LEU A 231 -5.24 -10.33 25.64
N GLY A 232 -6.16 -9.58 26.24
CA GLY A 232 -5.93 -8.78 27.43
C GLY A 232 -6.61 -7.41 27.38
N ASP A 233 -6.14 -6.49 28.21
CA ASP A 233 -6.66 -5.14 28.30
C ASP A 233 -6.23 -4.29 27.09
N HIS A 234 -7.11 -3.41 26.60
CA HIS A 234 -6.87 -2.61 25.39
C HIS A 234 -5.71 -1.59 25.49
N MET A 235 -5.16 -1.37 26.69
CA MET A 235 -3.99 -0.51 26.94
C MET A 235 -2.72 -1.31 27.31
N ALA A 236 -2.71 -2.63 27.09
CA ALA A 236 -1.52 -3.46 27.33
C ALA A 236 -0.45 -3.23 26.24
N PRO A 237 0.82 -2.92 26.56
CA PRO A 237 1.84 -2.68 25.54
C PRO A 237 2.09 -3.88 24.62
N GLY A 238 1.96 -3.69 23.31
CA GLY A 238 2.03 -4.74 22.29
C GLY A 238 0.66 -5.23 21.79
N MET A 239 -0.44 -4.86 22.47
CA MET A 239 -1.80 -5.20 22.07
C MET A 239 -2.12 -4.70 20.66
N GLU A 240 -1.63 -3.51 20.31
CA GLU A 240 -1.79 -2.89 19.01
C GLU A 240 -1.23 -3.76 17.87
N ILE A 241 -0.11 -4.46 18.11
CA ILE A 241 0.51 -5.39 17.15
C ILE A 241 -0.27 -6.71 17.09
N ASP A 242 -0.59 -7.32 18.23
CA ASP A 242 -1.35 -8.58 18.31
C ASP A 242 -2.76 -8.47 17.70
N VAL A 243 -3.41 -7.31 17.85
CA VAL A 243 -4.67 -6.95 17.22
C VAL A 243 -4.48 -6.73 15.72
N ALA A 244 -3.55 -5.88 15.27
CA ALA A 244 -3.34 -5.60 13.85
C ALA A 244 -2.99 -6.85 13.02
N ILE A 245 -2.15 -7.74 13.57
CA ILE A 245 -1.81 -9.03 12.96
C ILE A 245 -3.07 -9.86 12.67
N ARG A 246 -3.99 -9.93 13.63
CA ARG A 246 -5.23 -10.74 13.51
C ARG A 246 -6.30 -10.01 12.66
N SER A 247 -6.51 -8.72 12.85
CA SER A 247 -7.48 -7.89 12.09
C SER A 247 -7.20 -7.85 10.59
N HIS A 248 -5.93 -7.86 10.18
CA HIS A 248 -5.52 -7.91 8.76
C HIS A 248 -5.30 -9.33 8.23
N GLY A 249 -5.45 -10.37 9.06
CA GLY A 249 -5.24 -11.76 8.65
C GLY A 249 -3.80 -12.06 8.21
N ILE A 250 -2.82 -11.60 8.99
CA ILE A 250 -1.40 -11.85 8.75
C ILE A 250 -1.01 -13.23 9.33
N PRO A 251 -0.46 -14.16 8.52
CA PRO A 251 0.04 -15.44 9.00
C PRO A 251 1.27 -15.21 9.88
N HIS A 252 1.13 -15.50 11.17
CA HIS A 252 2.18 -15.32 12.18
C HIS A 252 2.61 -16.67 12.78
N LEU A 253 1.65 -17.51 13.19
CA LEU A 253 1.92 -18.88 13.66
C LEU A 253 2.56 -19.75 12.57
N TRP A 254 3.56 -20.55 12.94
CA TRP A 254 4.21 -21.50 12.04
C TRP A 254 3.46 -22.85 11.98
N PRO A 255 3.06 -23.35 10.79
CA PRO A 255 2.52 -24.70 10.64
C PRO A 255 3.45 -25.81 11.13
N ALA A 256 2.89 -26.93 11.59
CA ALA A 256 3.67 -28.02 12.18
C ALA A 256 4.60 -28.73 11.18
N ASP A 257 4.25 -28.79 9.90
CA ASP A 257 5.12 -29.30 8.83
C ASP A 257 6.26 -28.33 8.51
N VAL A 258 6.00 -27.01 8.54
CA VAL A 258 7.03 -25.96 8.43
C VAL A 258 8.03 -26.05 9.59
N GLN A 259 7.55 -26.19 10.83
CA GLN A 259 8.41 -26.39 12.00
C GLN A 259 9.25 -27.67 11.88
N ALA A 260 8.64 -28.78 11.42
CA ALA A 260 9.32 -30.05 11.24
C ALA A 260 10.32 -30.07 10.06
N GLU A 261 10.13 -29.24 9.04
CA GLU A 261 11.11 -29.02 7.96
C GLU A 261 12.26 -28.14 8.46
N ALA A 262 11.96 -27.01 9.11
CA ALA A 262 12.96 -26.09 9.64
C ALA A 262 13.86 -26.74 10.72
N ALA A 263 13.31 -27.57 11.60
CA ALA A 263 14.06 -28.28 12.64
C ALA A 263 15.02 -29.37 12.10
N ARG A 264 14.99 -29.68 10.80
CA ARG A 264 15.94 -30.61 10.14
C ARG A 264 17.12 -29.89 9.48
N LEU A 265 17.10 -28.55 9.44
CA LEU A 265 18.16 -27.76 8.86
C LEU A 265 19.44 -27.83 9.72
N PRO A 266 20.63 -27.89 9.12
CA PRO A 266 21.89 -27.83 9.85
C PRO A 266 22.14 -26.42 10.39
N ALA A 267 22.89 -26.28 11.49
CA ALA A 267 23.30 -24.97 12.00
C ALA A 267 24.30 -24.23 11.07
N GLU A 268 25.00 -24.96 10.20
CA GLU A 268 26.00 -24.44 9.27
C GLU A 268 25.83 -25.01 7.86
N VAL A 269 26.39 -24.31 6.86
CA VAL A 269 26.44 -24.78 5.48
C VAL A 269 27.27 -26.07 5.37
N VAL A 270 26.61 -27.18 5.05
CA VAL A 270 27.26 -28.50 4.93
C VAL A 270 28.32 -28.55 3.83
N ALA A 271 29.41 -29.27 4.07
CA ALA A 271 30.54 -29.38 3.14
C ALA A 271 30.21 -30.04 1.78
N GLY A 272 29.03 -30.64 1.63
CA GLY A 272 28.49 -31.07 0.35
C GLY A 272 28.06 -29.90 -0.54
N ASP A 273 27.35 -28.92 0.03
CA ASP A 273 26.68 -27.85 -0.70
C ASP A 273 27.62 -26.72 -1.11
N LYS A 274 28.76 -26.58 -0.42
CA LYS A 274 29.87 -25.69 -0.83
C LYS A 274 30.53 -26.15 -2.13
N LYS A 275 30.34 -27.41 -2.57
CA LYS A 275 30.95 -27.94 -3.80
C LYS A 275 30.20 -27.46 -5.04
N LYS A 276 30.91 -27.35 -6.16
CA LYS A 276 30.36 -26.98 -7.49
C LYS A 276 29.76 -25.56 -7.55
N ARG A 277 30.20 -24.69 -6.63
CA ARG A 277 29.91 -23.24 -6.58
C ARG A 277 31.20 -22.46 -6.80
N ILE A 278 31.09 -21.17 -7.17
CA ILE A 278 32.26 -20.29 -7.28
C ILE A 278 32.71 -19.86 -5.88
N ASP A 279 33.98 -20.03 -5.56
CA ASP A 279 34.54 -19.64 -4.27
C ASP A 279 34.86 -18.13 -4.26
N LEU A 280 34.09 -17.37 -3.48
CA LEU A 280 34.26 -15.94 -3.26
C LEU A 280 34.77 -15.61 -1.86
N ARG A 281 35.14 -16.61 -1.05
CA ARG A 281 35.49 -16.45 0.39
C ARG A 281 36.79 -15.68 0.64
N GLN A 282 37.46 -15.22 -0.41
CA GLN A 282 38.67 -14.38 -0.37
C GLN A 282 38.45 -12.99 -1.00
N LEU A 283 37.22 -12.68 -1.43
CA LEU A 283 36.82 -11.32 -1.78
C LEU A 283 36.22 -10.65 -0.54
N PRO A 284 36.61 -9.40 -0.21
CA PRO A 284 36.08 -8.68 0.95
C PRO A 284 34.67 -8.12 0.65
N LEU A 285 33.73 -9.06 0.54
CA LEU A 285 32.29 -8.82 0.57
C LEU A 285 31.88 -8.41 1.98
N VAL A 286 31.02 -7.39 2.08
CA VAL A 286 30.48 -6.88 3.35
C VAL A 286 28.97 -6.70 3.25
N THR A 287 28.26 -6.84 4.37
CA THR A 287 26.85 -6.40 4.49
C THR A 287 26.81 -5.01 5.12
N ILE A 288 25.83 -4.18 4.74
CA ILE A 288 25.70 -2.81 5.22
C ILE A 288 24.22 -2.55 5.50
N ASP A 289 23.84 -2.59 6.78
CA ASP A 289 22.44 -2.74 7.20
C ASP A 289 22.02 -1.70 8.25
N GLY A 290 20.75 -1.74 8.67
CA GLY A 290 20.31 -1.05 9.89
C GLY A 290 20.84 -1.75 11.15
N GLU A 291 21.07 -0.99 12.23
CA GLU A 291 21.58 -1.49 13.51
C GLU A 291 20.82 -2.75 14.02
N ASP A 292 19.50 -2.75 13.86
CA ASP A 292 18.59 -3.77 14.39
C ASP A 292 18.38 -4.99 13.47
N ALA A 293 18.81 -4.91 12.21
CA ALA A 293 18.66 -6.00 11.23
C ALA A 293 19.45 -7.27 11.62
N ARG A 294 18.92 -8.44 11.25
CA ARG A 294 19.50 -9.78 11.49
C ARG A 294 19.47 -10.69 10.25
N ASP A 295 18.62 -10.32 9.30
CA ASP A 295 18.24 -10.94 8.05
C ASP A 295 19.02 -10.31 6.88
N PHE A 296 20.34 -10.52 6.85
CA PHE A 296 21.24 -9.92 5.88
C PHE A 296 21.09 -10.60 4.50
N ASP A 297 20.18 -10.07 3.68
CA ASP A 297 19.86 -10.55 2.33
C ASP A 297 21.03 -10.37 1.33
N ASP A 298 21.78 -9.27 1.43
CA ASP A 298 22.76 -8.86 0.41
C ASP A 298 24.14 -8.51 0.97
N ALA A 299 25.16 -8.72 0.13
CA ALA A 299 26.54 -8.33 0.37
C ALA A 299 27.18 -7.75 -0.90
N VAL A 300 27.95 -6.68 -0.73
CA VAL A 300 28.53 -5.90 -1.83
C VAL A 300 30.06 -5.91 -1.84
N TYR A 301 30.63 -5.90 -3.04
CA TYR A 301 32.05 -5.66 -3.30
C TYR A 301 32.20 -5.02 -4.68
N CYS A 302 33.11 -4.05 -4.84
CA CYS A 302 33.49 -3.58 -6.17
C CYS A 302 35.00 -3.34 -6.31
N GLU A 303 35.46 -3.38 -7.55
CA GLU A 303 36.84 -3.12 -7.92
C GLU A 303 36.93 -2.31 -9.23
N ARG A 304 37.97 -1.51 -9.36
CA ARG A 304 38.23 -0.71 -10.56
C ARG A 304 38.85 -1.56 -11.66
N ARG A 305 38.26 -1.54 -12.85
CA ARG A 305 38.77 -2.31 -13.99
C ARG A 305 39.99 -1.61 -14.61
N LYS A 306 40.97 -2.39 -15.07
CA LYS A 306 42.19 -1.87 -15.74
C LYS A 306 41.89 -1.03 -16.98
N THR A 307 40.81 -1.35 -17.70
CA THR A 307 40.28 -0.58 -18.86
C THR A 307 39.45 0.66 -18.45
N GLY A 308 39.28 0.89 -17.15
CA GLY A 308 38.38 1.89 -16.57
C GLY A 308 36.94 1.41 -16.43
N GLY A 309 36.18 2.12 -15.58
CA GLY A 309 34.90 1.63 -15.07
C GLY A 309 35.10 0.62 -13.94
N TRP A 310 34.03 -0.05 -13.55
CA TRP A 310 33.96 -0.91 -12.37
C TRP A 310 33.53 -2.33 -12.71
N ARG A 311 33.90 -3.25 -11.83
CA ARG A 311 33.27 -4.56 -11.66
C ARG A 311 32.58 -4.53 -10.30
N LEU A 312 31.27 -4.73 -10.27
CA LEU A 312 30.45 -4.78 -9.06
C LEU A 312 29.96 -6.21 -8.87
N LEU A 313 30.13 -6.77 -7.68
CA LEU A 313 29.51 -8.01 -7.25
C LEU A 313 28.44 -7.68 -6.22
N VAL A 314 27.23 -8.16 -6.48
CA VAL A 314 26.12 -8.21 -5.54
C VAL A 314 25.84 -9.69 -5.28
N ALA A 315 26.19 -10.16 -4.08
CA ALA A 315 25.94 -11.52 -3.64
C ALA A 315 24.69 -11.54 -2.75
N ILE A 316 23.66 -12.30 -3.14
CA ILE A 316 22.39 -12.38 -2.43
C ILE A 316 22.25 -13.75 -1.77
N ALA A 317 21.64 -13.81 -0.58
CA ALA A 317 21.29 -15.03 0.14
C ALA A 317 20.63 -16.07 -0.78
N ASP A 318 21.19 -17.28 -0.87
CA ASP A 318 20.70 -18.33 -1.77
C ASP A 318 19.53 -19.12 -1.18
N VAL A 319 18.44 -18.40 -0.84
CA VAL A 319 17.22 -18.95 -0.23
C VAL A 319 16.64 -20.09 -1.09
N SER A 320 16.78 -20.00 -2.42
CA SER A 320 16.36 -21.05 -3.35
C SER A 320 17.10 -22.39 -3.18
N HIS A 321 18.21 -22.43 -2.43
CA HIS A 321 18.87 -23.67 -2.00
C HIS A 321 18.10 -24.38 -0.89
N TYR A 322 17.53 -23.63 0.05
CA TYR A 322 16.92 -24.18 1.26
C TYR A 322 15.39 -24.33 1.12
N VAL A 323 14.72 -23.35 0.51
CA VAL A 323 13.27 -23.37 0.28
C VAL A 323 13.00 -24.04 -1.08
N GLN A 324 12.81 -25.36 -1.04
CA GLN A 324 12.57 -26.20 -2.23
C GLN A 324 11.13 -26.07 -2.73
N VAL A 325 10.93 -26.14 -4.04
CA VAL A 325 9.60 -25.91 -4.64
C VAL A 325 8.57 -26.94 -4.12
N ASN A 326 7.40 -26.45 -3.70
CA ASN A 326 6.31 -27.20 -3.09
C ASN A 326 6.64 -27.83 -1.71
N SER A 327 7.72 -27.45 -1.03
CA SER A 327 7.95 -27.85 0.37
C SER A 327 7.01 -27.13 1.34
N ALA A 328 7.04 -27.45 2.64
CA ALA A 328 6.21 -26.76 3.63
C ALA A 328 6.67 -25.29 3.77
N LEU A 329 7.99 -25.08 3.85
CA LEU A 329 8.60 -23.74 3.82
C LEU A 329 8.15 -22.92 2.61
N ASP A 330 8.02 -23.54 1.43
CA ASP A 330 7.63 -22.85 0.20
C ASP A 330 6.15 -22.41 0.21
N ARG A 331 5.25 -23.31 0.61
CA ARG A 331 3.80 -23.00 0.73
C ARG A 331 3.56 -21.86 1.72
N GLU A 332 4.22 -21.90 2.87
CA GLU A 332 4.09 -20.86 3.89
C GLU A 332 4.72 -19.53 3.46
N ALA A 333 5.88 -19.56 2.79
CA ALA A 333 6.50 -18.37 2.20
C ALA A 333 5.59 -17.71 1.14
N GLN A 334 4.89 -18.49 0.33
CA GLN A 334 3.87 -17.97 -0.59
C GLN A 334 2.69 -17.34 0.15
N VAL A 335 2.14 -18.02 1.17
CA VAL A 335 0.98 -17.54 1.96
C VAL A 335 1.28 -16.25 2.75
N ARG A 336 2.52 -16.10 3.23
CA ARG A 336 3.01 -14.84 3.83
C ARG A 336 3.27 -13.78 2.75
N GLY A 337 3.93 -14.17 1.65
CA GLY A 337 4.29 -13.33 0.49
C GLY A 337 5.47 -12.39 0.74
N ASN A 338 5.55 -11.81 1.94
CA ASN A 338 6.64 -10.98 2.42
C ASN A 338 6.71 -10.98 3.95
N SER A 339 7.84 -10.55 4.51
CA SER A 339 7.94 -10.23 5.95
C SER A 339 7.15 -8.94 6.26
N VAL A 340 6.67 -8.81 7.50
CA VAL A 340 5.99 -7.61 8.01
C VAL A 340 6.82 -7.03 9.15
N TYR A 341 7.17 -5.74 9.05
CA TYR A 341 8.06 -5.04 9.99
C TYR A 341 7.25 -4.00 10.78
N PHE A 342 6.77 -4.40 11.96
CA PHE A 342 6.16 -3.50 12.93
C PHE A 342 7.26 -2.79 13.78
N PRO A 343 6.94 -1.71 14.50
CA PRO A 343 7.84 -1.12 15.49
C PRO A 343 8.27 -2.16 16.55
N ASP A 344 9.58 -2.37 16.72
CA ASP A 344 10.20 -3.39 17.62
C ASP A 344 9.75 -4.86 17.41
N HIS A 345 9.05 -5.18 16.31
CA HIS A 345 8.56 -6.54 16.07
C HIS A 345 8.49 -6.91 14.58
N VAL A 346 8.88 -8.14 14.24
CA VAL A 346 8.89 -8.61 12.85
C VAL A 346 8.17 -9.96 12.75
N ILE A 347 7.25 -10.07 11.80
CA ILE A 347 6.68 -11.35 11.37
C ILE A 347 7.41 -11.75 10.08
N PRO A 348 8.42 -12.66 10.14
CA PRO A 348 9.23 -12.97 8.97
C PRO A 348 8.50 -13.92 8.00
N MET A 349 8.84 -13.81 6.72
CA MET A 349 8.35 -14.72 5.66
C MET A 349 8.86 -16.16 5.83
N LEU A 350 10.03 -16.33 6.45
CA LEU A 350 10.72 -17.61 6.67
C LEU A 350 11.11 -17.77 8.14
N PRO A 351 11.16 -19.00 8.68
CA PRO A 351 11.60 -19.25 10.05
C PRO A 351 13.03 -18.74 10.32
N GLU A 352 13.29 -18.35 11.56
CA GLU A 352 14.50 -17.64 11.99
C GLU A 352 15.80 -18.43 11.75
N ALA A 353 15.70 -19.76 11.79
CA ALA A 353 16.79 -20.68 11.43
C ALA A 353 17.29 -20.50 9.97
N LEU A 354 16.42 -20.05 9.07
CA LEU A 354 16.79 -19.59 7.73
C LEU A 354 17.08 -18.10 7.72
N SER A 355 16.10 -17.26 8.12
CA SER A 355 16.16 -15.82 7.87
C SER A 355 17.36 -15.16 8.55
N ASN A 356 17.67 -15.57 9.78
CA ASN A 356 18.76 -15.02 10.59
C ASN A 356 19.96 -15.98 10.65
N GLY A 357 19.74 -17.27 10.32
CA GLY A 357 20.72 -18.35 10.38
C GLY A 357 21.39 -18.64 9.03
N LEU A 358 20.88 -19.64 8.30
CA LEU A 358 21.51 -20.21 7.09
C LEU A 358 21.49 -19.30 5.86
N CYS A 359 20.46 -18.47 5.70
CA CYS A 359 20.32 -17.57 4.56
C CYS A 359 21.03 -16.23 4.80
N SER A 360 20.89 -15.66 6.01
CA SER A 360 21.58 -14.41 6.40
C SER A 360 23.08 -14.49 6.14
N LEU A 361 23.60 -13.50 5.41
CA LEU A 361 25.01 -13.36 5.02
C LEU A 361 25.92 -12.89 6.18
N ASN A 362 25.75 -13.54 7.34
CA ASN A 362 26.43 -13.27 8.60
C ASN A 362 27.97 -13.17 8.47
N PRO A 363 28.62 -12.33 9.30
CA PRO A 363 30.07 -12.14 9.29
C PRO A 363 30.82 -13.39 9.77
N ASP A 364 32.06 -13.53 9.30
CA ASP A 364 33.03 -14.56 9.73
C ASP A 364 32.59 -16.03 9.52
N VAL A 365 31.54 -16.27 8.73
CA VAL A 365 31.00 -17.60 8.42
C VAL A 365 30.76 -17.82 6.93
N ASP A 366 30.98 -19.05 6.48
CA ASP A 366 30.67 -19.44 5.09
C ASP A 366 29.15 -19.43 4.83
N ARG A 367 28.74 -18.80 3.73
CA ARG A 367 27.33 -18.71 3.28
C ARG A 367 27.17 -18.99 1.79
N LEU A 368 26.01 -19.54 1.43
CA LEU A 368 25.64 -19.82 0.04
C LEU A 368 24.96 -18.58 -0.56
N CYS A 369 25.40 -18.16 -1.75
CA CYS A 369 24.89 -16.98 -2.41
C CYS A 369 24.55 -17.21 -3.89
N MET A 370 23.54 -16.48 -4.38
CA MET A 370 23.26 -16.27 -5.79
C MET A 370 23.84 -14.91 -6.16
N VAL A 371 24.78 -14.87 -7.10
CA VAL A 371 25.62 -13.70 -7.34
C VAL A 371 25.28 -13.06 -8.67
N CYS A 372 25.06 -11.74 -8.66
CA CYS A 372 25.05 -10.91 -9.85
C CYS A 372 26.40 -10.20 -9.96
N GLU A 373 27.25 -10.62 -10.90
CA GLU A 373 28.47 -9.89 -11.24
C GLU A 373 28.22 -8.99 -12.47
N MET A 374 28.52 -7.71 -12.31
CA MET A 374 28.24 -6.66 -13.27
C MET A 374 29.52 -5.93 -13.67
N THR A 375 29.61 -5.52 -14.93
CA THR A 375 30.60 -4.57 -15.43
C THR A 375 29.92 -3.26 -15.76
N ILE A 376 30.49 -2.15 -15.28
CA ILE A 376 29.88 -0.81 -15.31
C ILE A 376 30.87 0.16 -15.94
N SER A 377 30.39 1.02 -16.85
CA SER A 377 31.22 2.01 -17.55
C SER A 377 31.73 3.12 -16.60
N LYS A 378 32.66 3.95 -17.10
CA LYS A 378 33.04 5.23 -16.47
C LYS A 378 31.86 6.23 -16.33
N SER A 379 30.69 5.89 -16.87
CA SER A 379 29.47 6.72 -16.93
C SER A 379 28.24 5.98 -16.35
N GLY A 380 28.46 5.02 -15.45
CA GLY A 380 27.40 4.36 -14.68
C GLY A 380 26.50 3.42 -15.48
N ARG A 381 26.83 3.14 -16.74
CA ARG A 381 26.05 2.23 -17.60
C ARG A 381 26.57 0.81 -17.45
N ILE A 382 25.68 -0.10 -17.04
CA ILE A 382 25.95 -1.55 -17.02
C ILE A 382 26.23 -2.00 -18.47
N SER A 383 27.45 -2.46 -18.73
CA SER A 383 27.92 -2.87 -20.06
C SER A 383 27.89 -4.38 -20.29
N GLY A 384 27.74 -5.16 -19.22
CA GLY A 384 27.56 -6.61 -19.27
C GLY A 384 27.46 -7.20 -17.86
N TYR A 385 26.78 -8.34 -17.71
CA TYR A 385 26.58 -9.01 -16.42
C TYR A 385 26.50 -10.53 -16.59
N LYS A 386 26.72 -11.26 -15.49
CA LYS A 386 26.54 -12.71 -15.37
C LYS A 386 25.99 -13.11 -14.00
N PHE A 387 25.21 -14.18 -13.97
CA PHE A 387 24.67 -14.79 -12.75
C PHE A 387 25.34 -16.15 -12.46
N TYR A 388 25.62 -16.45 -11.18
CA TYR A 388 26.18 -17.75 -10.79
C TYR A 388 25.92 -18.10 -9.31
N GLU A 389 25.99 -19.40 -9.01
CA GLU A 389 25.93 -19.93 -7.65
C GLU A 389 27.32 -19.85 -6.99
N GLY A 390 27.40 -19.12 -5.88
CA GLY A 390 28.63 -18.88 -5.13
C GLY A 390 28.61 -19.46 -3.71
N VAL A 391 29.79 -19.51 -3.10
CA VAL A 391 29.99 -19.57 -1.65
C VAL A 391 30.85 -18.38 -1.25
N MET A 392 30.42 -17.63 -0.24
CA MET A 392 31.09 -16.42 0.24
C MET A 392 31.34 -16.47 1.75
N HIS A 393 32.10 -15.49 2.24
CA HIS A 393 32.44 -15.30 3.65
C HIS A 393 32.40 -13.79 3.89
N SER A 394 31.45 -13.29 4.68
CA SER A 394 31.30 -11.85 4.88
C SER A 394 32.41 -11.35 5.81
N HIS A 395 33.22 -10.40 5.32
CA HIS A 395 34.40 -9.89 6.03
C HIS A 395 34.04 -8.81 7.07
N ALA A 396 32.82 -8.27 7.03
CA ALA A 396 32.23 -7.47 8.09
C ALA A 396 30.71 -7.34 7.90
N ARG A 397 29.98 -7.29 9.03
CA ARG A 397 28.65 -6.70 9.12
C ARG A 397 28.82 -5.25 9.57
N LEU A 398 28.49 -4.31 8.69
CA LEU A 398 28.57 -2.87 8.95
C LEU A 398 27.17 -2.27 9.09
N THR A 399 27.04 -1.06 9.64
CA THR A 399 25.78 -0.31 9.61
C THR A 399 25.83 0.90 8.67
N TYR A 400 24.66 1.35 8.21
CA TYR A 400 24.54 2.62 7.46
C TYR A 400 25.09 3.82 8.24
N THR A 401 25.00 3.82 9.57
CA THR A 401 25.64 4.85 10.42
C THR A 401 27.16 4.78 10.34
N GLN A 402 27.74 3.59 10.51
CA GLN A 402 29.19 3.38 10.44
C GLN A 402 29.76 3.71 9.06
N VAL A 403 29.13 3.25 7.99
CA VAL A 403 29.60 3.51 6.61
C VAL A 403 29.38 4.97 6.23
N GLY A 404 28.30 5.60 6.69
CA GLY A 404 28.09 7.04 6.56
C GLY A 404 29.21 7.85 7.23
N GLN A 405 29.66 7.44 8.42
CA GLN A 405 30.82 8.04 9.09
C GLN A 405 32.14 7.79 8.32
N VAL A 406 32.38 6.56 7.84
CA VAL A 406 33.56 6.24 7.00
C VAL A 406 33.62 7.11 5.74
N ILE A 407 32.47 7.41 5.11
CA ILE A 407 32.37 8.28 3.94
C ILE A 407 32.55 9.75 4.32
N ALA A 408 31.93 10.23 5.40
CA ALA A 408 32.05 11.62 5.84
C ALA A 408 33.47 11.98 6.33
N GLU A 409 34.17 11.03 6.96
CA GLU A 409 35.53 11.21 7.48
C GLU A 409 36.64 10.85 6.46
N ARG A 410 36.31 10.73 5.15
CA ARG A 410 37.20 10.11 4.14
C ARG A 410 38.64 10.63 4.13
N ASP A 411 38.82 11.95 4.23
CA ASP A 411 40.12 12.62 4.21
C ASP A 411 40.87 12.54 5.56
N ASN A 412 40.19 12.11 6.64
CA ASN A 412 40.75 11.93 7.97
C ASN A 412 41.11 10.47 8.27
N SER A 413 42.22 10.00 7.71
CA SER A 413 42.79 8.66 7.99
C SER A 413 43.16 8.42 9.47
N ARG A 414 43.08 9.44 10.33
CA ARG A 414 43.31 9.33 11.78
C ARG A 414 42.02 9.15 12.58
N SER A 415 40.84 9.16 11.97
CA SER A 415 39.56 8.99 12.67
C SER A 415 39.42 7.62 13.34
N GLY A 416 38.54 7.52 14.34
CA GLY A 416 38.30 6.25 15.06
C GLY A 416 37.69 5.18 14.16
N VAL A 417 36.66 5.55 13.38
CA VAL A 417 35.90 4.62 12.54
C VAL A 417 36.72 4.14 11.35
N ARG A 418 37.47 5.04 10.68
CA ARG A 418 38.36 4.63 9.57
C ARG A 418 39.55 3.79 10.05
N LYS A 419 40.05 3.99 11.28
CA LYS A 419 41.02 3.06 11.90
C LYS A 419 40.42 1.68 12.15
N GLN A 420 39.21 1.58 12.69
CA GLN A 420 38.53 0.32 12.99
C GLN A 420 38.39 -0.55 11.73
N PHE A 421 37.99 0.05 10.61
CA PHE A 421 37.75 -0.67 9.34
C PHE A 421 38.89 -0.50 8.32
N HIS A 422 40.12 -0.23 8.77
CA HIS A 422 41.27 0.11 7.92
C HIS A 422 41.47 -0.81 6.70
N HIS A 423 41.31 -2.13 6.89
CA HIS A 423 41.51 -3.13 5.84
C HIS A 423 40.39 -3.18 4.79
N LEU A 424 39.21 -2.62 5.09
CA LEU A 424 38.06 -2.52 4.17
C LEU A 424 37.96 -1.17 3.47
N LEU A 425 38.66 -0.14 3.97
CA LEU A 425 38.61 1.23 3.41
C LEU A 425 38.78 1.27 1.88
N PRO A 426 39.74 0.56 1.24
CA PRO A 426 39.90 0.64 -0.22
C PRO A 426 38.67 0.18 -0.99
N HIS A 427 37.83 -0.68 -0.40
CA HIS A 427 36.63 -1.24 -1.02
C HIS A 427 35.39 -0.39 -0.70
N LEU A 428 35.26 0.11 0.53
CA LEU A 428 34.21 1.06 0.91
C LEU A 428 34.34 2.39 0.15
N ASP A 429 35.57 2.91 0.02
CA ASP A 429 35.87 4.12 -0.74
C ASP A 429 35.60 3.96 -2.26
N GLU A 430 35.81 2.76 -2.82
CA GLU A 430 35.54 2.49 -4.24
C GLU A 430 34.06 2.18 -4.52
N LEU A 431 33.35 1.57 -3.57
CA LEU A 431 31.88 1.48 -3.60
C LEU A 431 31.24 2.87 -3.58
N HIS A 432 31.75 3.78 -2.75
CA HIS A 432 31.32 5.19 -2.75
C HIS A 432 31.66 5.91 -4.07
N ASN A 433 32.85 5.69 -4.65
CA ASN A 433 33.21 6.22 -5.96
C ASN A 433 32.27 5.72 -7.08
N LEU A 434 31.86 4.44 -7.01
CA LEU A 434 30.89 3.86 -7.94
C LEU A 434 29.48 4.46 -7.76
N TYR A 435 29.01 4.59 -6.52
CA TYR A 435 27.72 5.22 -6.19
C TYR A 435 27.59 6.63 -6.78
N GLN A 436 28.62 7.47 -6.66
CA GLN A 436 28.60 8.84 -7.22
C GLN A 436 28.36 8.83 -8.74
N VAL A 437 28.92 7.86 -9.46
CA VAL A 437 28.74 7.72 -10.92
C VAL A 437 27.39 7.07 -11.28
N LEU A 438 26.89 6.14 -10.46
CA LEU A 438 25.55 5.57 -10.62
C LEU A 438 24.46 6.64 -10.39
N ARG A 439 24.63 7.50 -9.38
CA ARG A 439 23.72 8.62 -9.09
C ARG A 439 23.61 9.59 -10.27
N GLN A 440 24.74 9.99 -10.87
CA GLN A 440 24.75 10.80 -12.09
C GLN A 440 24.04 10.08 -13.27
N ALA A 441 24.18 8.75 -13.37
CA ALA A 441 23.48 7.96 -14.38
C ALA A 441 21.98 7.75 -14.10
N ARG A 442 21.52 7.90 -12.84
CA ARG A 442 20.10 7.97 -12.44
C ARG A 442 19.47 9.31 -12.81
N GLU A 443 20.18 10.40 -12.54
CA GLU A 443 19.75 11.75 -12.91
C GLU A 443 19.68 11.92 -14.43
N GLN A 444 20.69 11.46 -15.19
CA GLN A 444 20.67 11.44 -16.66
C GLN A 444 19.58 10.55 -17.27
N ARG A 445 19.07 9.58 -16.51
CA ARG A 445 17.94 8.72 -16.91
C ARG A 445 16.58 9.39 -16.67
N GLY A 446 16.55 10.52 -15.96
CA GLY A 446 15.32 11.19 -15.57
C GLY A 446 14.50 10.39 -14.56
N ALA A 447 15.14 9.53 -13.76
CA ALA A 447 14.46 8.88 -12.63
C ALA A 447 14.00 9.95 -11.63
N ILE A 448 12.83 9.75 -11.05
CA ILE A 448 12.22 10.68 -10.10
C ILE A 448 12.76 10.34 -8.71
N ASP A 449 13.20 11.35 -7.97
CA ASP A 449 13.65 11.20 -6.58
C ASP A 449 12.88 12.23 -5.75
N PHE A 450 11.88 11.75 -4.99
CA PHE A 450 11.16 12.57 -4.02
C PHE A 450 11.86 12.48 -2.67
N GLU A 451 12.06 13.61 -2.01
CA GLU A 451 12.48 13.63 -0.62
C GLU A 451 11.25 13.44 0.27
N THR A 452 11.21 12.32 1.00
CA THR A 452 10.16 11.96 1.96
C THR A 452 10.77 11.77 3.33
N THR A 453 10.13 12.32 4.37
CA THR A 453 10.58 12.16 5.76
C THR A 453 9.89 10.95 6.38
N GLU A 454 10.61 9.83 6.44
CA GLU A 454 10.17 8.65 7.21
C GLU A 454 10.43 8.85 8.71
N THR A 455 9.60 8.27 9.57
CA THR A 455 9.69 8.44 11.03
C THR A 455 9.91 7.12 11.75
N ARG A 456 10.94 7.04 12.60
CA ARG A 456 11.16 5.93 13.52
C ARG A 456 10.60 6.26 14.90
N ILE A 457 9.83 5.34 15.47
CA ILE A 457 9.42 5.37 16.88
C ILE A 457 10.59 4.85 17.73
N VAL A 458 10.90 5.56 18.82
CA VAL A 458 11.89 5.13 19.81
C VAL A 458 11.15 4.76 21.09
N PHE A 459 11.34 3.54 21.56
CA PHE A 459 10.73 3.03 22.79
C PHE A 459 11.68 3.11 23.98
N ASP A 460 11.10 3.29 25.16
CA ASP A 460 11.78 3.23 26.44
C ASP A 460 11.89 1.78 26.96
N LYS A 461 12.43 1.62 28.18
CA LYS A 461 12.62 0.29 28.81
C LYS A 461 11.31 -0.39 29.24
N THR A 462 10.17 0.31 29.20
CA THR A 462 8.84 -0.20 29.51
C THR A 462 8.00 -0.45 28.24
N ARG A 463 8.58 -0.26 27.05
CA ARG A 463 7.91 -0.26 25.74
C ARG A 463 6.91 0.88 25.53
N LYS A 464 6.96 1.93 26.33
CA LYS A 464 6.30 3.21 26.00
C LYS A 464 7.16 4.02 25.04
N ILE A 465 6.54 4.93 24.31
CA ILE A 465 7.22 5.75 23.31
C ILE A 465 7.99 6.88 24.00
N GLU A 466 9.31 6.89 23.85
CA GLU A 466 10.21 7.94 24.35
C GLU A 466 10.15 9.19 23.46
N ARG A 467 10.11 8.98 22.12
CA ARG A 467 9.98 10.01 21.09
C ARG A 467 9.75 9.40 19.71
N ILE A 468 9.31 10.24 18.78
CA ILE A 468 9.29 9.96 17.33
C ILE A 468 10.42 10.78 16.69
N VAL A 469 11.21 10.19 15.78
CA VAL A 469 12.35 10.87 15.13
C VAL A 469 12.38 10.66 13.62
N PRO A 470 12.81 11.65 12.81
CA PRO A 470 12.98 11.48 11.38
C PRO A 470 14.20 10.58 11.05
N VAL A 471 14.05 9.70 10.06
CA VAL A 471 15.10 8.77 9.60
C VAL A 471 16.02 9.50 8.60
N GLN A 472 17.32 9.55 8.90
CA GLN A 472 18.30 10.26 8.06
C GLN A 472 18.92 9.35 6.97
N ARG A 473 18.35 9.40 5.76
CA ARG A 473 18.84 8.69 4.55
C ARG A 473 20.18 9.27 4.05
N ASN A 474 21.26 8.87 4.72
CA ASN A 474 22.65 9.21 4.34
C ASN A 474 23.11 8.47 3.06
N ASP A 475 24.32 8.79 2.58
CA ASP A 475 24.85 8.22 1.32
C ASP A 475 25.20 6.73 1.38
N ALA A 476 25.35 6.12 2.56
CA ALA A 476 25.54 4.67 2.67
C ALA A 476 24.25 3.90 2.29
N HIS A 477 23.08 4.42 2.65
CA HIS A 477 21.79 3.88 2.23
C HIS A 477 21.66 3.95 0.70
N LYS A 478 21.96 5.11 0.12
CA LYS A 478 21.87 5.38 -1.33
C LYS A 478 22.88 4.56 -2.15
N LEU A 479 24.04 4.27 -1.58
CA LEU A 479 25.08 3.41 -2.15
C LEU A 479 24.57 1.97 -2.31
N ILE A 480 23.97 1.39 -1.26
CA ILE A 480 23.35 0.05 -1.33
C ILE A 480 22.16 0.07 -2.27
N GLU A 481 21.29 1.09 -2.21
CA GLU A 481 20.18 1.29 -3.13
C GLU A 481 20.61 1.21 -4.60
N GLU A 482 21.57 2.02 -5.05
CA GLU A 482 22.05 1.98 -6.44
C GLU A 482 22.71 0.64 -6.83
N CYS A 483 23.39 -0.04 -5.90
CA CYS A 483 23.95 -1.38 -6.13
C CYS A 483 22.84 -2.42 -6.36
N MET A 484 21.79 -2.39 -5.53
CA MET A 484 20.64 -3.30 -5.65
C MET A 484 19.78 -2.98 -6.88
N LEU A 485 19.58 -1.71 -7.21
CA LEU A 485 18.94 -1.28 -8.47
C LEU A 485 19.67 -1.87 -9.69
N CYS A 486 21.01 -1.87 -9.70
CA CYS A 486 21.79 -2.46 -10.77
C CYS A 486 21.57 -3.98 -10.91
N ALA A 487 21.56 -4.73 -9.80
CA ALA A 487 21.32 -6.17 -9.80
C ALA A 487 19.89 -6.52 -10.24
N ASN A 488 18.89 -5.78 -9.73
CA ASN A 488 17.48 -5.91 -10.09
C ASN A 488 17.21 -5.65 -11.58
N VAL A 489 17.86 -4.64 -12.18
CA VAL A 489 17.80 -4.40 -13.63
C VAL A 489 18.49 -5.51 -14.45
N CYS A 490 19.59 -6.08 -13.93
CA CYS A 490 20.21 -7.24 -14.57
C CYS A 490 19.32 -8.48 -14.53
N ALA A 491 18.61 -8.71 -13.42
CA ALA A 491 17.65 -9.81 -13.30
C ALA A 491 16.46 -9.63 -14.27
N ALA A 492 15.89 -8.42 -14.38
CA ALA A 492 14.79 -8.16 -15.31
C ALA A 492 15.20 -8.44 -16.77
N ARG A 493 16.35 -7.92 -17.19
CA ARG A 493 16.92 -8.17 -18.53
C ARG A 493 17.27 -9.65 -18.78
N PHE A 494 17.48 -10.43 -17.73
CA PHE A 494 17.78 -11.86 -17.82
C PHE A 494 16.50 -12.67 -18.07
N LEU A 495 15.40 -12.30 -17.40
CA LEU A 495 14.07 -12.87 -17.66
C LEU A 495 13.66 -12.61 -19.12
N GLU A 496 13.71 -11.33 -19.56
CA GLU A 496 13.40 -10.92 -20.93
C GLU A 496 14.23 -11.69 -21.97
N LYS A 497 15.56 -11.66 -21.87
CA LYS A 497 16.45 -12.29 -22.88
C LYS A 497 16.39 -13.82 -22.88
N HIS A 498 15.81 -14.45 -21.87
CA HIS A 498 15.69 -15.91 -21.82
C HIS A 498 14.28 -16.46 -22.00
N ASP A 499 13.31 -15.58 -22.25
CA ASP A 499 11.88 -15.91 -22.39
C ASP A 499 11.38 -16.70 -21.18
N LEU A 500 11.68 -16.14 -20.00
CA LEU A 500 11.28 -16.68 -18.72
C LEU A 500 10.06 -15.93 -18.21
N LEU A 501 9.02 -16.69 -17.90
CA LEU A 501 7.96 -16.21 -17.02
C LEU A 501 8.58 -15.76 -15.68
N GLY A 502 8.07 -14.69 -15.10
CA GLY A 502 8.58 -14.12 -13.86
C GLY A 502 7.87 -12.81 -13.54
N LEU A 503 7.98 -12.36 -12.30
CA LEU A 503 7.32 -11.14 -11.86
C LEU A 503 8.20 -9.93 -12.15
N TYR A 504 7.69 -8.97 -12.90
CA TYR A 504 8.26 -7.63 -12.99
C TYR A 504 7.67 -6.77 -11.87
N ARG A 505 8.50 -5.91 -11.27
CA ARG A 505 8.03 -4.87 -10.37
C ARG A 505 7.69 -3.66 -11.25
N VAL A 506 6.42 -3.53 -11.58
CA VAL A 506 5.90 -2.52 -12.51
C VAL A 506 5.41 -1.31 -11.73
N HIS A 507 5.64 -0.12 -12.29
CA HIS A 507 5.09 1.14 -11.81
C HIS A 507 4.69 1.92 -13.05
N GLU A 508 3.40 1.92 -13.38
CA GLU A 508 2.88 2.66 -14.54
C GLU A 508 2.84 4.17 -14.28
N GLY A 509 2.71 4.97 -15.34
CA GLY A 509 2.55 6.41 -15.19
C GLY A 509 1.26 6.81 -14.44
N PRO A 510 1.07 8.11 -14.17
CA PRO A 510 -0.19 8.62 -13.63
C PRO A 510 -1.35 8.36 -14.62
N GLY A 511 -2.49 7.90 -14.11
CA GLY A 511 -3.72 7.79 -14.91
C GLY A 511 -4.20 9.17 -15.42
N GLU A 512 -4.95 9.19 -16.52
CA GLU A 512 -5.28 10.45 -17.22
C GLU A 512 -6.00 11.48 -16.35
N GLU A 513 -6.91 11.04 -15.46
CA GLU A 513 -7.59 11.93 -14.50
C GLU A 513 -6.60 12.54 -13.50
N LYS A 514 -5.79 11.72 -12.80
CA LYS A 514 -4.77 12.18 -11.85
C LYS A 514 -3.80 13.18 -12.51
N LEU A 515 -3.39 12.89 -13.74
CA LEU A 515 -2.50 13.73 -14.52
C LEU A 515 -3.14 15.06 -14.95
N ASN A 516 -4.42 15.07 -15.27
CA ASN A 516 -5.16 16.30 -15.58
C ASN A 516 -5.39 17.15 -14.33
N ASN A 517 -5.72 16.54 -13.19
CA ASN A 517 -5.84 17.22 -11.90
C ASN A 517 -4.49 17.85 -11.47
N LEU A 518 -3.37 17.13 -11.63
CA LEU A 518 -2.02 17.68 -11.41
C LEU A 518 -1.73 18.87 -12.35
N ARG A 519 -2.11 18.79 -13.62
CA ARG A 519 -1.94 19.88 -14.59
C ARG A 519 -2.74 21.13 -14.21
N GLU A 520 -4.00 20.96 -13.78
CA GLU A 520 -4.85 22.05 -13.28
C GLU A 520 -4.21 22.74 -12.06
N PHE A 521 -3.73 21.95 -11.08
CA PHE A 521 -3.00 22.43 -9.90
C PHE A 521 -1.72 23.21 -10.25
N LEU A 522 -0.93 22.72 -11.21
CA LEU A 522 0.30 23.39 -11.66
C LEU A 522 0.02 24.68 -12.45
N GLY A 523 -1.07 24.70 -13.22
CA GLY A 523 -1.52 25.87 -13.98
C GLY A 523 -1.72 27.11 -13.10
N GLU A 524 -2.46 26.97 -11.99
CA GLU A 524 -2.65 28.06 -11.01
C GLU A 524 -1.32 28.62 -10.44
N LEU A 525 -0.27 27.78 -10.37
CA LEU A 525 1.06 28.14 -9.87
C LEU A 525 1.98 28.75 -10.95
N GLY A 526 1.51 28.85 -12.21
CA GLY A 526 2.31 29.27 -13.36
C GLY A 526 3.34 28.24 -13.83
N LEU A 527 3.17 26.99 -13.41
CA LEU A 527 4.04 25.86 -13.71
C LEU A 527 3.45 25.03 -14.85
N LYS A 528 4.31 24.45 -15.69
CA LYS A 528 3.91 23.62 -16.81
C LYS A 528 4.64 22.29 -16.74
N LEU A 529 3.91 21.20 -16.58
CA LEU A 529 4.46 19.85 -16.74
C LEU A 529 4.72 19.60 -18.24
N GLY A 530 5.87 19.02 -18.54
CA GLY A 530 6.31 18.66 -19.89
C GLY A 530 5.53 17.49 -20.50
N GLY A 531 6.14 16.82 -21.49
CA GLY A 531 5.64 15.63 -22.19
C GLY A 531 4.12 15.60 -22.38
N GLY A 532 3.64 16.40 -23.34
CA GLY A 532 2.21 16.59 -23.59
C GLY A 532 1.45 15.26 -23.82
N SER A 533 0.22 15.20 -23.31
CA SER A 533 -0.56 13.97 -23.06
C SER A 533 0.15 13.00 -22.12
N LYS A 534 1.16 12.24 -22.57
CA LYS A 534 1.88 11.22 -21.79
C LYS A 534 3.31 11.69 -21.41
N PRO A 535 3.53 12.25 -20.21
CA PRO A 535 4.84 12.73 -19.77
C PRO A 535 5.78 11.58 -19.41
N ALA A 536 7.07 11.79 -19.62
CA ALA A 536 8.12 10.88 -19.19
C ALA A 536 8.57 11.20 -17.75
N PRO A 537 9.26 10.27 -17.07
CA PRO A 537 9.89 10.54 -15.77
C PRO A 537 10.82 11.78 -15.77
N GLY A 538 11.53 12.01 -16.88
CA GLY A 538 12.37 13.20 -17.06
C GLY A 538 11.60 14.52 -17.08
N ASP A 539 10.32 14.54 -17.49
CA ASP A 539 9.49 15.75 -17.41
C ASP A 539 9.14 16.10 -15.95
N TYR A 540 8.92 15.06 -15.11
CA TYR A 540 8.75 15.21 -13.67
C TYR A 540 10.03 15.69 -13.01
N GLN A 541 11.18 15.09 -13.33
CA GLN A 541 12.47 15.48 -12.75
C GLN A 541 12.87 16.91 -13.14
N THR A 542 12.59 17.33 -14.39
CA THR A 542 12.79 18.72 -14.85
C THR A 542 11.90 19.69 -14.06
N LEU A 543 10.63 19.33 -13.80
CA LEU A 543 9.73 20.14 -12.99
C LEU A 543 10.23 20.23 -11.53
N LEU A 544 10.63 19.11 -10.92
CA LEU A 544 11.20 19.05 -9.56
C LEU A 544 12.43 19.98 -9.41
N GLN A 545 13.35 19.95 -10.37
CA GLN A 545 14.51 20.85 -10.38
C GLN A 545 14.09 22.33 -10.52
N SER A 546 13.05 22.64 -11.30
CA SER A 546 12.58 24.02 -11.50
C SER A 546 11.80 24.62 -10.31
N ILE A 547 11.47 23.82 -9.29
CA ILE A 547 10.72 24.25 -8.11
C ILE A 547 11.53 24.28 -6.82
N SER A 548 12.79 23.82 -6.80
CA SER A 548 13.59 23.63 -5.58
C SER A 548 13.63 24.87 -4.68
N ASP A 549 13.82 26.05 -5.26
CA ASP A 549 14.01 27.31 -4.55
C ASP A 549 12.67 27.97 -4.15
N ARG A 550 11.53 27.29 -4.38
CA ARG A 550 10.19 27.84 -4.10
C ARG A 550 9.72 27.52 -2.69
N ALA A 551 9.11 28.50 -2.04
CA ALA A 551 8.45 28.33 -0.73
C ALA A 551 7.25 27.34 -0.73
N ASP A 552 6.79 26.89 -1.90
CA ASP A 552 5.76 25.86 -2.07
C ASP A 552 6.30 24.55 -2.70
N ALA A 553 7.62 24.33 -2.73
CA ALA A 553 8.25 23.14 -3.33
C ALA A 553 7.71 21.82 -2.75
N HIS A 554 7.70 21.66 -1.42
CA HIS A 554 7.22 20.46 -0.71
C HIS A 554 5.74 20.14 -1.00
N LEU A 555 4.91 21.19 -1.11
CA LEU A 555 3.51 21.07 -1.51
C LEU A 555 3.40 20.52 -2.95
N ILE A 556 4.16 21.07 -3.90
CA ILE A 556 4.13 20.63 -5.30
C ILE A 556 4.67 19.19 -5.42
N GLN A 557 5.75 18.85 -4.72
CA GLN A 557 6.29 17.49 -4.61
C GLN A 557 5.23 16.51 -4.10
N THR A 558 4.51 16.86 -3.03
CA THR A 558 3.44 16.03 -2.44
C THR A 558 2.32 15.74 -3.44
N VAL A 559 1.87 16.75 -4.21
CA VAL A 559 0.81 16.57 -5.22
C VAL A 559 1.32 15.78 -6.43
N MET A 560 2.57 16.00 -6.85
CA MET A 560 3.22 15.20 -7.90
C MET A 560 3.33 13.73 -7.50
N LEU A 561 3.75 13.42 -6.27
CA LEU A 561 3.83 12.05 -5.74
C LEU A 561 2.44 11.39 -5.69
N ARG A 562 1.43 12.07 -5.14
CA ARG A 562 0.03 11.57 -5.05
C ARG A 562 -0.62 11.35 -6.42
N SER A 563 -0.13 12.03 -7.48
CA SER A 563 -0.58 11.82 -8.86
C SER A 563 -0.16 10.47 -9.46
N LEU A 564 0.89 9.83 -8.95
CA LEU A 564 1.43 8.59 -9.50
C LEU A 564 0.54 7.37 -9.18
N SER A 565 0.85 6.25 -9.83
CA SER A 565 0.23 4.95 -9.58
C SER A 565 1.04 4.18 -8.53
N GLN A 566 0.41 3.26 -7.81
CA GLN A 566 1.16 2.33 -6.96
C GLN A 566 1.96 1.34 -7.81
N ALA A 567 3.09 0.86 -7.30
CA ALA A 567 3.86 -0.20 -7.93
C ALA A 567 3.28 -1.57 -7.55
N VAL A 568 3.34 -2.53 -8.49
CA VAL A 568 2.74 -3.88 -8.35
C VAL A 568 3.66 -4.96 -8.92
N TYR A 569 3.42 -6.22 -8.55
CA TYR A 569 4.05 -7.38 -9.17
C TYR A 569 3.13 -7.97 -10.24
N GLN A 570 3.63 -8.15 -11.46
CA GLN A 570 2.86 -8.72 -12.57
C GLN A 570 3.76 -9.42 -13.60
N PRO A 571 3.25 -10.41 -14.38
CA PRO A 571 4.03 -11.11 -15.40
C PRO A 571 4.37 -10.24 -16.63
N GLU A 572 3.57 -9.23 -16.97
CA GLU A 572 3.82 -8.33 -18.10
C GLU A 572 4.78 -7.21 -17.70
N ASN A 573 5.90 -7.05 -18.40
CA ASN A 573 6.79 -5.90 -18.20
C ASN A 573 6.22 -4.62 -18.86
N LYS A 574 5.70 -3.70 -18.06
CA LYS A 574 5.33 -2.33 -18.48
C LYS A 574 6.34 -1.25 -18.04
N GLY A 575 7.50 -1.66 -17.52
CA GLY A 575 8.52 -0.76 -16.97
C GLY A 575 8.20 -0.21 -15.58
N HIS A 576 9.08 0.66 -15.08
CA HIS A 576 8.96 1.27 -13.75
C HIS A 576 9.21 2.78 -13.80
N PHE A 577 8.12 3.55 -13.94
CA PHE A 577 8.07 4.99 -14.18
C PHE A 577 8.96 5.78 -13.22
N GLY A 578 8.76 5.66 -11.91
CA GLY A 578 9.52 6.41 -10.91
C GLY A 578 11.05 6.19 -10.96
N LEU A 579 11.52 5.04 -11.44
CA LEU A 579 12.96 4.73 -11.51
C LEU A 579 13.56 4.97 -12.91
N GLY A 580 12.75 5.34 -13.90
CA GLY A 580 13.15 5.53 -15.29
C GLY A 580 13.65 4.23 -15.98
N TYR A 581 13.23 3.06 -15.52
CA TYR A 581 13.65 1.77 -16.10
C TYR A 581 12.59 1.18 -17.03
N THR A 582 13.03 0.65 -18.17
CA THR A 582 12.18 -0.08 -19.13
C THR A 582 11.83 -1.50 -18.67
N ALA A 583 12.63 -2.07 -17.77
CA ALA A 583 12.46 -3.40 -17.21
C ALA A 583 13.04 -3.41 -15.79
N TYR A 584 12.26 -3.90 -14.81
CA TYR A 584 12.67 -3.96 -13.41
C TYR A 584 11.96 -5.13 -12.70
N THR A 585 12.68 -5.84 -11.83
CA THR A 585 12.17 -6.94 -11.00
C THR A 585 12.92 -6.93 -9.67
N HIS A 586 12.35 -7.53 -8.64
CA HIS A 586 13.06 -7.73 -7.38
C HIS A 586 13.78 -9.10 -7.39
N PHE A 587 15.07 -9.05 -7.05
CA PHE A 587 16.00 -10.19 -6.95
C PHE A 587 16.81 -10.15 -5.64
N THR A 588 16.94 -8.97 -5.02
CA THR A 588 17.91 -8.67 -3.97
C THR A 588 17.41 -8.86 -2.54
N SER A 589 16.21 -9.39 -2.30
CA SER A 589 15.73 -9.65 -0.93
C SER A 589 14.85 -10.92 -0.76
N PRO A 590 15.34 -12.12 -1.16
CA PRO A 590 14.58 -13.37 -1.10
C PRO A 590 14.32 -13.92 0.31
N ILE A 591 14.98 -13.44 1.37
CA ILE A 591 14.65 -13.85 2.76
C ILE A 591 13.27 -13.32 3.16
N ARG A 592 12.88 -12.15 2.62
CA ARG A 592 11.72 -11.36 3.07
C ARG A 592 10.71 -11.01 1.96
N ARG A 593 10.91 -11.47 0.73
CA ARG A 593 9.98 -11.29 -0.41
C ARG A 593 9.91 -12.56 -1.28
N TYR A 594 8.71 -13.09 -1.50
CA TYR A 594 8.47 -14.28 -2.31
C TYR A 594 8.74 -14.04 -3.83
N PRO A 595 8.45 -12.87 -4.43
CA PRO A 595 8.85 -12.56 -5.80
C PRO A 595 10.35 -12.74 -6.08
N ASP A 596 11.22 -12.32 -5.16
CA ASP A 596 12.66 -12.48 -5.28
C ASP A 596 13.07 -13.96 -5.28
N LEU A 597 12.44 -14.80 -4.44
CA LEU A 597 12.64 -16.25 -4.43
C LEU A 597 12.22 -16.90 -5.76
N LEU A 598 11.14 -16.44 -6.38
CA LEU A 598 10.74 -16.86 -7.73
C LEU A 598 11.76 -16.42 -8.79
N THR A 599 12.29 -15.19 -8.70
CA THR A 599 13.34 -14.68 -9.59
C THR A 599 14.64 -15.49 -9.46
N HIS A 600 15.04 -15.88 -8.23
CA HIS A 600 16.18 -16.78 -7.98
C HIS A 600 15.98 -18.15 -8.64
N ARG A 601 14.78 -18.74 -8.53
CA ARG A 601 14.41 -20.01 -9.18
C ARG A 601 14.50 -19.92 -10.71
N ALA A 602 14.02 -18.83 -11.30
CA ALA A 602 14.11 -18.58 -12.75
C ALA A 602 15.57 -18.43 -13.23
N ILE A 603 16.40 -17.69 -12.48
CA ILE A 603 17.84 -17.53 -12.77
C ILE A 603 18.57 -18.86 -12.65
N ARG A 604 18.37 -19.58 -11.53
CA ARG A 604 18.97 -20.90 -11.28
C ARG A 604 18.58 -21.92 -12.33
N HIS A 605 17.35 -21.91 -12.83
CA HIS A 605 16.93 -22.80 -13.92
C HIS A 605 17.87 -22.68 -15.14
N ILE A 606 18.23 -21.45 -15.53
CA ILE A 606 19.18 -21.25 -16.65
C ILE A 606 20.60 -21.64 -16.26
N ILE A 607 21.11 -21.22 -15.09
CA ILE A 607 22.45 -21.61 -14.60
C ILE A 607 22.61 -23.14 -14.66
N ARG A 608 21.61 -23.89 -14.19
CA ARG A 608 21.61 -25.36 -14.13
C ARG A 608 20.99 -26.02 -15.36
N SER A 609 20.82 -25.31 -16.47
CA SER A 609 20.43 -25.87 -17.78
C SER A 609 21.65 -26.09 -18.69
N ARG A 610 21.42 -26.72 -19.85
CA ARG A 610 22.39 -26.80 -20.95
C ARG A 610 22.30 -25.62 -21.96
N LYS A 611 21.50 -24.59 -21.69
CA LYS A 611 21.30 -23.43 -22.60
C LYS A 611 22.58 -22.58 -22.67
N SER A 612 23.23 -22.51 -23.83
CA SER A 612 24.40 -21.65 -24.01
C SER A 612 24.01 -20.17 -23.88
N THR A 613 24.74 -19.41 -23.06
CA THR A 613 24.55 -17.97 -22.83
C THR A 613 25.74 -17.45 -22.02
N ASP A 614 26.25 -16.27 -22.37
CA ASP A 614 27.37 -15.62 -21.67
C ASP A 614 26.94 -14.97 -20.34
N GLN A 615 25.64 -14.95 -20.06
CA GLN A 615 25.04 -14.33 -18.87
C GLN A 615 24.98 -15.26 -17.65
N VAL A 616 25.54 -16.47 -17.73
CA VAL A 616 25.73 -17.33 -16.55
C VAL A 616 27.12 -17.92 -16.53
N GLU A 617 27.71 -18.00 -15.34
CA GLU A 617 28.94 -18.77 -15.12
C GLU A 617 28.62 -20.12 -14.47
N ARG A 618 29.25 -21.19 -14.96
CA ARG A 618 28.93 -22.57 -14.59
C ARG A 618 30.19 -23.32 -14.16
N VAL A 619 30.21 -23.80 -12.93
CA VAL A 619 31.31 -24.64 -12.44
C VAL A 619 31.25 -26.01 -13.13
N ARG A 620 32.40 -26.50 -13.59
CA ARG A 620 32.50 -27.81 -14.24
C ARG A 620 32.00 -28.91 -13.28
N GLY A 621 31.13 -29.79 -13.79
CA GLY A 621 30.50 -30.84 -12.98
C GLY A 621 29.30 -30.41 -12.14
N ALA A 622 28.86 -29.13 -12.20
CA ALA A 622 27.54 -28.73 -11.74
C ALA A 622 26.46 -29.56 -12.46
N GLY A 623 25.61 -30.23 -11.69
CA GLY A 623 24.60 -31.13 -12.23
C GLY A 623 23.43 -30.36 -12.84
N VAL A 624 22.94 -30.81 -14.00
CA VAL A 624 21.76 -30.22 -14.66
C VAL A 624 20.53 -30.45 -13.78
N LEU A 625 19.75 -29.38 -13.53
CA LEU A 625 18.43 -29.47 -12.90
C LEU A 625 17.34 -29.42 -13.99
N SER A 626 16.29 -30.22 -13.85
CA SER A 626 15.16 -30.17 -14.77
C SER A 626 14.27 -28.95 -14.46
N LYS A 627 13.60 -28.37 -15.47
CA LYS A 627 12.65 -27.25 -15.25
C LYS A 627 11.62 -27.63 -14.18
N LYS A 628 11.09 -28.86 -14.24
CA LYS A 628 10.07 -29.39 -13.30
C LYS A 628 10.51 -29.45 -11.82
N VAL A 629 11.81 -29.41 -11.52
CA VAL A 629 12.30 -29.47 -10.12
C VAL A 629 12.52 -28.08 -9.52
N ILE A 630 13.03 -27.13 -10.28
CA ILE A 630 13.44 -25.81 -9.75
C ILE A 630 12.56 -24.64 -10.21
N PHE A 631 11.86 -24.77 -11.32
CA PHE A 631 11.06 -23.70 -11.92
C PHE A 631 9.87 -24.27 -12.71
N PRO A 632 8.92 -24.99 -12.07
CA PRO A 632 7.88 -25.74 -12.78
C PRO A 632 6.77 -24.89 -13.41
N TYR A 633 6.74 -23.58 -13.13
CA TYR A 633 5.59 -22.70 -13.34
C TYR A 633 5.19 -22.47 -14.81
N GLY A 634 3.88 -22.30 -15.01
CA GLY A 634 3.21 -21.80 -16.21
C GLY A 634 2.68 -20.36 -16.03
N PRO A 635 1.95 -19.82 -17.04
CA PRO A 635 1.50 -18.41 -17.02
C PRO A 635 0.50 -18.10 -15.90
N GLU A 636 -0.44 -19.01 -15.64
CA GLU A 636 -1.48 -18.89 -14.61
C GLU A 636 -0.87 -18.80 -13.20
N ASP A 637 0.12 -19.66 -12.89
CA ASP A 637 0.86 -19.62 -11.63
C ASP A 637 1.48 -18.23 -11.39
N VAL A 638 2.15 -17.67 -12.40
CA VAL A 638 2.89 -16.40 -12.27
C VAL A 638 1.94 -15.20 -12.24
N LEU A 639 0.76 -15.27 -12.88
CA LEU A 639 -0.29 -14.27 -12.69
C LEU A 639 -0.78 -14.26 -11.24
N ALA A 640 -1.16 -15.43 -10.72
CA ALA A 640 -1.62 -15.59 -9.33
C ALA A 640 -0.56 -15.17 -8.30
N PHE A 641 0.72 -15.51 -8.51
CA PHE A 641 1.81 -15.03 -7.64
C PHE A 641 1.96 -13.50 -7.66
N GLY A 642 1.69 -12.84 -8.79
CA GLY A 642 1.78 -11.38 -8.91
C GLY A 642 0.66 -10.68 -8.14
N GLU A 643 -0.57 -11.14 -8.33
CA GLU A 643 -1.75 -10.68 -7.58
C GLU A 643 -1.58 -10.91 -6.07
N GLN A 644 -1.21 -12.14 -5.68
CA GLN A 644 -0.97 -12.51 -4.28
C GLN A 644 0.13 -11.65 -3.65
N SER A 645 1.31 -11.55 -4.27
CA SER A 645 2.43 -10.77 -3.70
C SER A 645 2.10 -9.27 -3.61
N SER A 646 1.32 -8.73 -4.54
CA SER A 646 0.85 -7.34 -4.49
C SER A 646 -0.22 -7.12 -3.41
N LEU A 647 -1.00 -8.15 -3.08
CA LEU A 647 -1.98 -8.12 -1.99
C LEU A 647 -1.31 -8.26 -0.62
N THR A 648 -0.32 -9.15 -0.46
CA THR A 648 0.40 -9.31 0.81
C THR A 648 1.25 -8.09 1.16
N GLU A 649 1.82 -7.42 0.16
CA GLU A 649 2.56 -6.17 0.31
C GLU A 649 1.64 -5.07 0.88
N ARG A 650 0.49 -4.82 0.23
CA ARG A 650 -0.50 -3.85 0.74
C ARG A 650 -1.03 -4.21 2.14
N ARG A 651 -1.30 -5.50 2.41
CA ARG A 651 -1.70 -5.99 3.74
C ARG A 651 -0.66 -5.65 4.82
N ALA A 652 0.63 -5.74 4.49
CA ALA A 652 1.71 -5.41 5.40
C ALA A 652 1.83 -3.88 5.62
N ASP A 653 1.74 -3.09 4.55
CA ASP A 653 1.77 -1.63 4.61
C ASP A 653 0.58 -1.07 5.43
N ASP A 654 -0.64 -1.57 5.18
CA ASP A 654 -1.85 -1.16 5.91
C ASP A 654 -1.78 -1.53 7.40
N ALA A 655 -1.35 -2.76 7.73
CA ALA A 655 -1.25 -3.21 9.13
C ALA A 655 -0.14 -2.49 9.92
N THR A 656 1.02 -2.25 9.31
CA THR A 656 2.12 -1.52 9.96
C THR A 656 1.78 -0.04 10.11
N ARG A 657 1.08 0.56 9.14
CA ARG A 657 0.50 1.90 9.27
C ARG A 657 -0.52 1.98 10.40
N ASP A 658 -1.42 1.02 10.51
CA ASP A 658 -2.42 0.97 11.59
C ASP A 658 -1.79 0.97 12.98
N VAL A 659 -0.75 0.15 13.19
CA VAL A 659 0.05 0.14 14.44
C VAL A 659 0.74 1.48 14.67
N VAL A 660 1.39 2.05 13.66
CA VAL A 660 2.04 3.37 13.79
C VAL A 660 1.02 4.48 14.09
N SER A 661 -0.19 4.41 13.53
CA SER A 661 -1.29 5.34 13.84
C SER A 661 -1.82 5.18 15.26
N TRP A 662 -1.99 3.94 15.75
CA TRP A 662 -2.37 3.66 17.15
C TRP A 662 -1.33 4.23 18.12
N LEU A 663 -0.06 3.87 17.93
CA LEU A 663 1.07 4.32 18.74
C LEU A 663 1.22 5.85 18.75
N LYS A 664 1.02 6.51 17.60
CA LYS A 664 0.99 7.98 17.50
C LYS A 664 -0.20 8.61 18.24
N CYS A 665 -1.35 7.92 18.31
CA CYS A 665 -2.47 8.37 19.11
C CYS A 665 -2.20 8.17 20.61
N GLU A 666 -1.68 7.02 21.06
CA GLU A 666 -1.33 6.79 22.48
C GLU A 666 -0.39 7.88 23.01
N TYR A 667 0.68 8.17 22.27
CA TYR A 667 1.62 9.25 22.60
C TYR A 667 0.96 10.63 22.74
N LEU A 668 -0.07 10.92 21.94
CA LEU A 668 -0.80 12.19 22.01
C LEU A 668 -1.83 12.27 23.14
N GLN A 669 -2.15 11.18 23.84
CA GLN A 669 -3.08 11.25 24.98
C GLN A 669 -2.52 12.12 26.12
N ASP A 670 -1.21 12.02 26.37
CA ASP A 670 -0.49 12.85 27.35
C ASP A 670 -0.31 14.31 26.88
N HIS A 671 -0.70 14.64 25.64
CA HIS A 671 -0.65 15.97 25.02
C HIS A 671 -2.04 16.58 24.73
N VAL A 672 -3.13 16.02 25.26
CA VAL A 672 -4.47 16.62 25.12
C VAL A 672 -4.53 17.95 25.86
N GLY A 673 -4.86 19.02 25.13
CA GLY A 673 -4.83 20.40 25.59
C GLY A 673 -3.61 21.21 25.12
N ASP A 674 -2.54 20.55 24.65
CA ASP A 674 -1.36 21.25 24.12
C ASP A 674 -1.63 21.88 22.75
N VAL A 675 -0.86 22.95 22.46
CA VAL A 675 -0.94 23.73 21.22
C VAL A 675 0.34 23.56 20.41
N PHE A 676 0.19 23.18 19.14
CA PHE A 676 1.29 22.86 18.24
C PHE A 676 1.25 23.69 16.96
N ASP A 677 2.44 23.94 16.41
CA ASP A 677 2.59 24.26 14.99
C ASP A 677 2.26 23.02 14.15
N GLY A 678 1.49 23.21 13.07
CA GLY A 678 1.15 22.13 12.14
C GLY A 678 1.13 22.57 10.68
N VAL A 679 1.15 21.59 9.78
CA VAL A 679 1.07 21.80 8.32
C VAL A 679 -0.09 21.01 7.75
N ILE A 680 -0.94 21.62 6.92
CA ILE A 680 -2.06 20.91 6.29
C ILE A 680 -1.54 19.79 5.38
N SER A 681 -1.74 18.54 5.78
CA SER A 681 -1.25 17.31 5.13
C SER A 681 -2.27 16.71 4.15
N ALA A 682 -3.57 16.97 4.36
CA ALA A 682 -4.63 16.71 3.39
C ALA A 682 -5.82 17.67 3.57
N VAL A 683 -6.61 17.85 2.51
CA VAL A 683 -7.83 18.67 2.51
C VAL A 683 -8.98 17.84 1.96
N THR A 684 -10.13 17.90 2.63
CA THR A 684 -11.34 17.14 2.28
C THR A 684 -12.59 18.04 2.37
N GLY A 685 -13.73 17.55 1.87
CA GLY A 685 -15.01 18.25 2.00
C GLY A 685 -15.55 18.38 3.43
N PHE A 686 -15.00 17.65 4.41
CA PHE A 686 -15.43 17.67 5.81
C PHE A 686 -14.36 18.24 6.78
N GLY A 687 -13.18 18.64 6.29
CA GLY A 687 -12.13 19.18 7.15
C GLY A 687 -10.72 19.11 6.58
N LEU A 688 -9.78 19.52 7.42
CA LEU A 688 -8.34 19.60 7.14
C LEU A 688 -7.62 18.56 7.98
N PHE A 689 -6.78 17.73 7.37
CA PHE A 689 -5.78 16.97 8.12
C PHE A 689 -4.53 17.83 8.26
N VAL A 690 -3.98 17.84 9.48
CA VAL A 690 -2.85 18.68 9.87
C VAL A 690 -1.81 17.79 10.53
N GLU A 691 -0.62 17.73 9.94
CA GLU A 691 0.54 17.07 10.55
C GLU A 691 1.14 18.00 11.60
N LEU A 692 1.21 17.54 12.86
CA LEU A 692 1.82 18.27 13.96
C LEU A 692 3.36 18.24 13.84
N ARG A 693 4.00 19.41 13.91
CA ARG A 693 5.47 19.50 13.84
C ARG A 693 6.14 18.81 15.03
N ASP A 694 7.35 18.32 14.78
CA ASP A 694 8.22 17.55 15.67
C ASP A 694 7.66 16.20 16.16
N LEU A 695 6.33 16.02 16.18
CA LEU A 695 5.64 14.77 16.51
C LEU A 695 5.30 13.92 15.28
N TYR A 696 5.12 14.55 14.11
CA TYR A 696 4.78 13.89 12.84
C TYR A 696 3.49 13.06 12.91
N VAL A 697 2.44 13.59 13.54
CA VAL A 697 1.13 12.94 13.67
C VAL A 697 0.07 13.75 12.94
N ASP A 698 -0.77 13.10 12.13
CA ASP A 698 -1.94 13.72 11.51
C ASP A 698 -3.11 13.81 12.51
N GLY A 699 -3.71 14.99 12.64
CA GLY A 699 -5.02 15.19 13.29
C GLY A 699 -6.00 15.94 12.38
N LEU A 700 -7.30 15.84 12.70
CA LEU A 700 -8.39 16.39 11.90
C LEU A 700 -8.96 17.68 12.52
N VAL A 701 -8.81 18.80 11.82
CA VAL A 701 -9.65 19.99 12.05
C VAL A 701 -10.92 19.82 11.24
N HIS A 702 -12.02 19.43 11.89
CA HIS A 702 -13.32 19.27 11.23
C HIS A 702 -13.88 20.62 10.74
N ILE A 703 -14.67 20.61 9.66
CA ILE A 703 -15.22 21.82 9.01
C ILE A 703 -16.04 22.72 9.96
N THR A 704 -16.64 22.17 11.01
CA THR A 704 -17.36 22.92 12.06
C THR A 704 -16.44 23.77 12.93
N ASN A 705 -15.17 23.37 13.05
CA ASN A 705 -14.15 24.01 13.88
C ASN A 705 -13.36 25.07 13.06
N LEU A 706 -13.77 25.30 11.81
CA LEU A 706 -13.30 26.41 10.98
C LEU A 706 -14.15 27.67 11.23
N PRO A 707 -13.60 28.89 11.00
CA PRO A 707 -14.31 30.14 11.24
C PRO A 707 -15.63 30.22 10.46
N HIS A 708 -16.74 30.57 11.14
CA HIS A 708 -18.10 30.45 10.61
C HIS A 708 -18.31 31.03 9.19
N ASP A 709 -18.37 30.13 8.21
CA ASP A 709 -18.58 30.38 6.80
C ASP A 709 -19.08 29.10 6.11
N TYR A 710 -19.56 29.21 4.87
CA TYR A 710 -19.78 28.04 4.02
C TYR A 710 -18.51 27.77 3.22
N TYR A 711 -17.89 26.59 3.39
CA TYR A 711 -16.65 26.22 2.72
C TYR A 711 -16.90 25.30 1.52
N HIS A 712 -16.45 25.71 0.34
CA HIS A 712 -16.44 24.87 -0.86
C HIS A 712 -15.12 24.09 -0.97
N PHE A 713 -15.20 22.82 -1.34
CA PHE A 713 -14.04 21.95 -1.54
C PHE A 713 -13.61 21.91 -3.01
N GLU A 714 -12.48 22.55 -3.29
CA GLU A 714 -11.86 22.59 -4.61
C GLU A 714 -10.79 21.49 -4.68
N ALA A 715 -11.22 20.31 -5.12
CA ALA A 715 -10.47 19.05 -4.97
C ALA A 715 -9.14 19.02 -5.75
N ALA A 716 -9.11 19.52 -7.00
CA ALA A 716 -7.88 19.55 -7.81
C ALA A 716 -6.86 20.58 -7.29
N GLN A 717 -7.35 21.65 -6.67
CA GLN A 717 -6.58 22.74 -6.08
C GLN A 717 -6.08 22.40 -4.66
N HIS A 718 -6.63 21.32 -4.07
CA HIS A 718 -6.47 20.87 -2.69
C HIS A 718 -6.73 21.98 -1.67
N ARG A 719 -7.88 22.67 -1.77
CA ARG A 719 -8.28 23.73 -0.83
C ARG A 719 -9.76 23.72 -0.42
N LEU A 720 -10.03 24.21 0.78
CA LEU A 720 -11.34 24.71 1.22
C LEU A 720 -11.38 26.24 1.07
N VAL A 721 -12.46 26.78 0.49
CA VAL A 721 -12.64 28.22 0.27
C VAL A 721 -13.96 28.69 0.87
N GLY A 722 -13.91 29.65 1.80
CA GLY A 722 -15.08 30.22 2.45
C GLY A 722 -15.81 31.24 1.56
N ASP A 723 -17.13 31.10 1.41
CA ASP A 723 -17.96 31.93 0.53
C ASP A 723 -17.94 33.42 0.92
N ARG A 724 -18.14 33.72 2.20
CA ARG A 724 -18.34 35.08 2.73
C ARG A 724 -17.04 35.71 3.20
N THR A 725 -16.21 34.95 3.90
CA THR A 725 -14.93 35.41 4.46
C THR A 725 -13.81 35.40 3.43
N ARG A 726 -13.94 34.57 2.38
CA ARG A 726 -12.87 34.26 1.41
C ARG A 726 -11.56 33.81 2.06
N LYS A 727 -11.63 33.26 3.29
CA LYS A 727 -10.56 32.47 3.88
C LYS A 727 -10.33 31.23 3.02
N VAL A 728 -9.05 30.90 2.81
CA VAL A 728 -8.63 29.72 2.05
C VAL A 728 -7.74 28.89 2.96
N PHE A 729 -8.04 27.59 3.05
CA PHE A 729 -7.16 26.61 3.69
C PHE A 729 -6.71 25.62 2.61
N ARG A 730 -5.42 25.60 2.29
CA ARG A 730 -4.84 24.74 1.25
C ARG A 730 -3.83 23.77 1.85
N LEU A 731 -3.71 22.61 1.23
CA LEU A 731 -2.58 21.70 1.41
C LEU A 731 -1.25 22.48 1.48
N GLY A 732 -0.41 22.17 2.47
CA GLY A 732 0.85 22.86 2.73
C GLY A 732 0.77 24.23 3.42
N ASP A 733 -0.39 24.68 3.90
CA ASP A 733 -0.48 25.87 4.76
C ASP A 733 -0.04 25.55 6.20
N GLU A 734 0.62 26.52 6.86
CA GLU A 734 0.95 26.42 8.28
C GLU A 734 -0.20 26.93 9.15
N LEU A 735 -0.57 26.13 10.16
CA LEU A 735 -1.58 26.43 11.17
C LEU A 735 -0.96 26.35 12.57
N VAL A 736 -1.63 26.96 13.54
CA VAL A 736 -1.46 26.71 14.97
C VAL A 736 -2.75 26.02 15.43
N VAL A 737 -2.62 24.83 16.01
CA VAL A 737 -3.73 23.93 16.33
C VAL A 737 -3.62 23.40 17.75
N GLN A 738 -4.75 23.19 18.42
CA GLN A 738 -4.82 22.57 19.74
C GLN A 738 -5.31 21.12 19.62
N VAL A 739 -4.71 20.20 20.37
CA VAL A 739 -5.21 18.82 20.50
C VAL A 739 -6.39 18.83 21.47
N VAL A 740 -7.61 18.58 20.99
CA VAL A 740 -8.82 18.67 21.82
C VAL A 740 -9.28 17.29 22.29
N ARG A 741 -9.12 16.25 21.47
CA ARG A 741 -9.42 14.86 21.81
C ARG A 741 -8.50 13.92 21.06
N VAL A 742 -8.15 12.82 21.71
CA VAL A 742 -7.60 11.62 21.07
C VAL A 742 -8.58 10.48 21.30
N ASP A 743 -8.85 9.72 20.24
CA ASP A 743 -9.69 8.53 20.28
C ASP A 743 -8.90 7.31 19.79
N LEU A 744 -8.62 6.35 20.68
CA LEU A 744 -7.86 5.15 20.35
C LEU A 744 -8.71 4.10 19.63
N ASP A 745 -10.02 4.04 19.90
CA ASP A 745 -10.92 3.07 19.26
C ASP A 745 -11.07 3.38 17.77
N GLU A 746 -11.19 4.66 17.42
CA GLU A 746 -11.26 5.12 16.03
C GLU A 746 -9.87 5.45 15.43
N ARG A 747 -8.81 5.44 16.25
CA ARG A 747 -7.42 5.84 15.92
C ARG A 747 -7.35 7.25 15.30
N LYS A 748 -8.01 8.21 15.96
CA LYS A 748 -8.17 9.61 15.51
C LYS A 748 -7.65 10.61 16.54
N VAL A 749 -7.29 11.78 16.03
CA VAL A 749 -6.95 12.98 16.81
C VAL A 749 -7.82 14.11 16.29
N ASP A 750 -8.66 14.68 17.16
CA ASP A 750 -9.49 15.86 16.83
C ASP A 750 -8.73 17.14 17.22
N LEU A 751 -8.65 18.06 16.27
CA LEU A 751 -7.94 19.33 16.40
C LEU A 751 -8.89 20.53 16.32
N GLU A 752 -8.55 21.59 17.03
CA GLU A 752 -9.18 22.91 16.89
C GLU A 752 -8.18 23.95 16.36
N LEU A 753 -8.67 24.86 15.50
CA LEU A 753 -7.84 25.89 14.87
C LEU A 753 -7.68 27.10 15.80
N VAL A 754 -6.47 27.29 16.32
CA VAL A 754 -6.10 28.47 17.14
C VAL A 754 -5.76 29.65 16.23
N GLU A 755 -4.85 29.47 15.27
CA GLU A 755 -4.44 30.53 14.33
C GLU A 755 -4.12 29.95 12.94
N GLN A 756 -4.42 30.70 11.89
CA GLN A 756 -3.89 30.44 10.54
C GLN A 756 -2.73 31.41 10.28
N LYS A 757 -1.50 30.89 10.11
CA LYS A 757 -0.33 31.76 9.95
C LYS A 757 -0.38 32.58 8.65
N PRO A 758 0.07 33.84 8.65
CA PRO A 758 -0.08 34.74 7.50
C PRO A 758 0.81 34.33 6.31
N ARG A 759 0.22 33.61 5.35
CA ARG A 759 0.88 33.15 4.12
C ARG A 759 1.41 34.33 3.29
N LYS A 760 2.68 34.28 2.90
CA LYS A 760 3.27 35.21 1.92
C LYS A 760 2.50 35.10 0.59
N ARG A 761 1.75 36.13 0.21
CA ARG A 761 0.89 36.13 -0.99
C ARG A 761 1.73 36.23 -2.27
N THR A 762 2.06 35.09 -2.87
CA THR A 762 2.60 35.02 -4.24
C THR A 762 1.60 35.68 -5.20
N LYS A 763 2.03 36.69 -5.97
CA LYS A 763 1.18 37.30 -6.99
C LYS A 763 0.98 36.30 -8.14
N VAL A 764 -0.27 35.98 -8.45
CA VAL A 764 -0.62 35.21 -9.66
C VAL A 764 -0.12 35.97 -10.88
N SER A 765 0.77 35.36 -11.66
CA SER A 765 1.35 35.97 -12.86
C SER A 765 0.37 35.87 -14.05
N ALA A 766 0.57 36.69 -15.09
CA ALA A 766 -0.22 36.58 -16.33
C ALA A 766 -0.11 35.15 -16.91
N LYS A 767 1.12 34.62 -16.96
CA LYS A 767 1.44 33.24 -17.35
C LYS A 767 0.67 32.18 -16.56
N ALA A 768 0.34 32.41 -15.28
CA ALA A 768 -0.46 31.46 -14.49
C ALA A 768 -1.94 31.45 -14.90
N ARG A 769 -2.49 32.57 -15.37
CA ARG A 769 -3.84 32.61 -15.96
C ARG A 769 -3.84 31.89 -17.31
N GLU A 770 -2.91 32.25 -18.20
CA GLU A 770 -2.74 31.63 -19.51
C GLU A 770 -2.57 30.09 -19.43
N LEU A 771 -1.81 29.59 -18.45
CA LEU A 771 -1.62 28.15 -18.24
C LEU A 771 -2.83 27.46 -17.59
N ALA A 772 -3.55 28.12 -16.68
CA ALA A 772 -4.80 27.60 -16.14
C ALA A 772 -5.85 27.45 -17.26
N ASP A 773 -5.99 28.46 -18.12
CA ASP A 773 -6.88 28.45 -19.28
C ASP A 773 -6.46 27.34 -20.28
N GLU A 774 -5.17 27.21 -20.61
CA GLU A 774 -4.64 26.15 -21.50
C GLU A 774 -4.92 24.73 -20.95
N TYR A 775 -4.89 24.54 -19.62
CA TYR A 775 -5.19 23.25 -19.00
C TYR A 775 -6.70 23.00 -18.86
N ALA A 776 -7.51 24.02 -18.63
CA ALA A 776 -8.97 23.91 -18.61
C ALA A 776 -9.54 23.52 -19.99
N ASP A 777 -9.08 24.16 -21.06
CA ASP A 777 -9.52 23.86 -22.44
C ASP A 777 -9.20 22.42 -22.87
N ARG A 778 -8.14 21.81 -22.33
CA ARG A 778 -7.78 20.40 -22.60
C ARG A 778 -8.75 19.40 -21.95
N ARG A 779 -9.52 19.80 -20.95
CA ARG A 779 -10.45 18.94 -20.20
C ARG A 779 -11.77 18.71 -20.95
N GLN A 780 -12.12 19.58 -21.90
CA GLN A 780 -13.31 19.38 -22.73
C GLN A 780 -13.02 18.39 -23.87
N PRO A 781 -13.71 17.24 -23.98
CA PRO A 781 -13.65 16.44 -25.18
C PRO A 781 -14.19 17.28 -26.35
N LYS A 782 -13.50 17.28 -27.50
CA LYS A 782 -13.90 18.06 -28.69
C LYS A 782 -15.24 17.57 -29.23
N ALA A 783 -16.33 18.10 -28.69
CA ALA A 783 -17.67 17.94 -29.21
C ALA A 783 -17.65 18.32 -30.69
N LYS A 784 -17.95 17.36 -31.57
CA LYS A 784 -18.00 17.59 -33.02
C LYS A 784 -19.04 18.67 -33.30
N LYS A 785 -18.60 19.91 -33.53
CA LYS A 785 -19.45 20.99 -34.05
C LYS A 785 -20.06 20.51 -35.36
N ARG A 786 -21.33 20.07 -35.30
CA ARG A 786 -22.14 19.80 -36.49
C ARG A 786 -22.23 21.12 -37.23
N GLY A 787 -21.56 21.23 -38.38
CA GLY A 787 -21.56 22.45 -39.16
C GLY A 787 -22.98 22.83 -39.55
N LYS A 788 -23.44 24.02 -39.12
CA LYS A 788 -24.48 24.71 -39.87
C LYS A 788 -23.84 25.09 -41.21
N GLY A 789 -24.41 24.63 -42.31
CA GLY A 789 -23.84 24.80 -43.64
C GLY A 789 -24.03 26.21 -44.18
N GLU A 790 -23.16 26.57 -45.12
CA GLU A 790 -23.41 27.63 -46.12
C GLU A 790 -23.32 27.02 -47.53
N PRO A 791 -23.95 27.63 -48.55
CA PRO A 791 -24.32 26.94 -49.77
C PRO A 791 -23.16 26.75 -50.76
N GLY A 792 -23.21 25.64 -51.50
CA GLY A 792 -22.08 25.18 -52.30
C GLY A 792 -21.86 25.88 -53.64
N ARG A 793 -20.73 25.55 -54.28
CA ARG A 793 -20.48 25.71 -55.71
C ARG A 793 -19.72 24.50 -56.25
N HIS A 794 -20.02 24.19 -57.51
CA HIS A 794 -19.74 22.95 -58.25
C HIS A 794 -18.35 22.33 -58.11
N GLU A 795 -18.35 20.98 -58.19
CA GLU A 795 -17.21 20.20 -58.66
C GLU A 795 -16.89 20.50 -60.14
N SER A 796 -15.60 20.37 -60.50
CA SER A 796 -15.22 19.91 -61.84
C SER A 796 -13.97 19.02 -61.75
N ASP A 797 -14.20 17.72 -61.81
CA ASP A 797 -13.25 16.61 -61.95
C ASP A 797 -12.06 16.87 -62.90
N LYS A 798 -10.82 16.62 -62.42
CA LYS A 798 -9.80 15.73 -63.05
C LYS A 798 -8.43 15.76 -62.37
N GLY A 799 -7.63 14.71 -62.60
CA GLY A 799 -6.18 14.74 -62.42
C GLY A 799 -5.59 13.67 -61.48
N ARG A 800 -5.45 12.43 -61.96
CA ARG A 800 -4.81 11.33 -61.22
C ARG A 800 -3.30 11.29 -61.52
N SER A 801 -2.51 10.72 -60.59
CA SER A 801 -1.06 10.44 -60.65
C SER A 801 -0.10 11.63 -60.41
N GLY A 802 1.13 11.43 -59.88
CA GLY A 802 1.60 10.23 -59.17
C GLY A 802 3.12 9.99 -59.14
N ARG A 803 3.66 9.81 -57.91
CA ARG A 803 5.00 9.27 -57.54
C ARG A 803 6.26 10.12 -57.80
N ARG A 804 7.10 10.17 -56.75
CA ARG A 804 8.59 10.06 -56.73
C ARG A 804 9.42 11.23 -57.28
N ASP A 805 10.64 11.50 -56.79
CA ASP A 805 11.29 11.20 -55.50
C ASP A 805 12.52 12.13 -55.30
N ALA A 806 13.17 12.05 -54.15
CA ALA A 806 14.62 12.25 -53.93
C ALA A 806 15.34 13.55 -54.39
N SER A 807 15.62 14.41 -53.38
CA SER A 807 17.00 14.72 -52.90
C SER A 807 17.80 15.98 -53.34
N LYS A 808 18.51 16.52 -52.32
CA LYS A 808 19.86 17.16 -52.30
C LYS A 808 20.22 18.34 -53.21
N GLY A 809 20.66 19.45 -52.57
CA GLY A 809 21.55 20.48 -53.12
C GLY A 809 21.29 21.88 -52.53
N LYS A 810 21.99 22.32 -51.46
CA LYS A 810 23.29 23.05 -51.45
C LYS A 810 23.37 24.27 -52.40
N SER A 811 23.31 25.49 -51.82
CA SER A 811 24.39 26.50 -51.97
C SER A 811 24.26 27.70 -51.00
N SER A 812 25.44 28.22 -50.62
CA SER A 812 25.88 29.59 -50.24
C SER A 812 24.86 30.70 -49.87
N LYS A 813 24.99 31.45 -48.76
CA LYS A 813 26.13 32.20 -48.13
C LYS A 813 26.38 33.60 -48.74
N SER A 814 26.06 34.66 -47.98
CA SER A 814 26.70 35.98 -48.09
C SER A 814 26.61 36.81 -46.79
N GLU A 815 27.76 37.31 -46.36
CA GLU A 815 28.00 38.41 -45.40
C GLU A 815 27.72 39.78 -46.07
N ALA A 816 27.66 40.97 -45.43
CA ALA A 816 27.50 41.41 -44.03
C ALA A 816 26.70 42.76 -44.08
N ASP A 817 26.93 43.93 -43.46
CA ASP A 817 27.89 44.55 -42.51
C ASP A 817 27.21 45.82 -41.93
N LYS A 818 27.84 46.46 -40.92
CA LYS A 818 27.61 47.84 -40.40
C LYS A 818 26.44 48.06 -39.43
N ARG A 819 26.47 49.04 -38.50
CA ARG A 819 27.49 49.67 -37.59
C ARG A 819 26.94 51.04 -37.12
N GLY A 820 27.17 51.42 -35.86
CA GLY A 820 26.90 52.77 -35.30
C GLY A 820 25.72 52.76 -34.30
N ARG A 821 25.89 53.06 -33.00
CA ARG A 821 26.29 54.33 -32.33
C ARG A 821 25.32 55.47 -32.66
N SER A 822 24.75 56.21 -31.70
CA SER A 822 25.38 56.81 -30.49
C SER A 822 24.41 56.96 -29.29
N ALA A 823 24.72 57.81 -28.28
CA ALA A 823 24.00 57.92 -27.00
C ALA A 823 24.05 59.35 -26.40
N GLY A 824 23.24 59.60 -25.36
CA GLY A 824 23.16 60.83 -24.55
C GLY A 824 22.03 61.80 -24.95
N GLU A 825 21.59 62.77 -24.12
CA GLU A 825 21.71 62.90 -22.65
C GLU A 825 20.73 64.00 -22.13
N ARG A 826 20.31 63.91 -20.85
CA ARG A 826 19.91 65.00 -19.91
C ARG A 826 18.62 65.85 -20.02
N ASP A 827 18.08 66.06 -18.79
CA ASP A 827 17.59 67.30 -18.15
C ASP A 827 16.20 67.97 -18.39
N ASN A 828 15.30 67.70 -17.42
CA ASN A 828 14.90 68.62 -16.32
C ASN A 828 13.77 69.69 -16.53
N SER A 829 13.19 70.11 -15.39
CA SER A 829 12.11 71.10 -15.13
C SER A 829 10.66 70.69 -15.51
N GLY A 830 9.60 71.16 -14.82
CA GLY A 830 9.54 71.86 -13.52
C GLY A 830 8.24 72.68 -13.27
N ARG A 831 7.75 72.71 -12.01
CA ARG A 831 6.57 73.46 -11.47
C ARG A 831 5.17 72.94 -11.89
N GLY A 832 4.08 73.13 -11.11
CA GLY A 832 3.98 73.51 -9.68
C GLY A 832 2.64 74.17 -9.25
N LYS A 833 2.37 74.18 -7.92
CA LYS A 833 1.26 74.83 -7.16
C LYS A 833 -0.16 74.20 -7.27
N GLY A 834 -1.03 74.28 -6.25
CA GLY A 834 -0.84 74.70 -4.83
C GLY A 834 -2.14 75.02 -4.06
N ALA A 835 -2.02 75.31 -2.74
CA ALA A 835 -3.03 75.93 -1.82
C ALA A 835 -4.34 75.12 -1.53
N SER A 836 -5.06 75.23 -0.40
CA SER A 836 -4.96 75.95 0.91
C SER A 836 -5.72 75.14 2.01
N GLY A 837 -5.76 75.44 3.31
CA GLY A 837 -5.32 76.61 4.11
C GLY A 837 -5.23 76.33 5.64
N LYS A 838 -5.28 77.39 6.47
CA LYS A 838 -5.06 77.40 7.95
C LYS A 838 -6.31 76.93 8.75
N ILE A 839 -6.28 76.61 10.05
CA ILE A 839 -6.01 77.41 11.29
C ILE A 839 -5.74 76.39 12.44
N GLU A 840 -4.62 76.37 13.20
CA GLU A 840 -4.17 77.29 14.29
C GLU A 840 -5.10 77.25 15.55
N GLN A 841 -4.71 77.04 16.82
CA GLN A 841 -3.45 76.85 17.61
C GLN A 841 -3.78 75.93 18.84
N GLY A 842 -2.96 75.53 19.84
CA GLY A 842 -1.54 75.75 20.21
C GLY A 842 -1.26 75.40 21.71
N VAL A 843 -0.03 75.64 22.19
CA VAL A 843 0.43 75.83 23.62
C VAL A 843 0.74 74.62 24.56
N ALA A 844 1.94 74.69 25.16
CA ALA A 844 2.46 74.12 26.44
C ALA A 844 2.89 72.63 26.64
N GLU A 845 4.21 72.45 26.80
CA GLU A 845 4.87 71.54 27.78
C GLU A 845 5.01 72.25 29.18
N PRO A 846 5.67 71.69 30.23
CA PRO A 846 6.09 70.31 30.55
C PRO A 846 5.60 69.82 31.94
N GLY A 847 5.95 68.59 32.37
CA GLY A 847 5.80 68.20 33.79
C GLY A 847 6.33 66.83 34.22
N ARG A 848 7.42 66.80 35.01
CA ARG A 848 7.83 65.64 35.83
C ARG A 848 7.32 65.82 37.27
N SER A 849 6.83 64.75 37.90
CA SER A 849 6.72 64.68 39.37
C SER A 849 6.90 63.24 39.89
N LYS A 850 7.05 63.07 41.20
CA LYS A 850 7.27 61.78 41.89
C LYS A 850 6.29 61.62 43.07
N SER A 851 5.96 60.35 43.37
CA SER A 851 5.77 59.77 44.71
C SER A 851 4.85 60.43 45.77
N SER A 852 3.75 59.75 46.09
CA SER A 852 3.23 59.49 47.46
C SER A 852 2.09 58.45 47.38
N THR A 853 1.97 57.35 48.13
CA THR A 853 2.07 57.01 49.57
C THR A 853 0.82 57.29 50.44
N GLY A 854 0.04 56.24 50.71
CA GLY A 854 -1.04 56.13 51.72
C GLY A 854 -1.56 54.68 51.75
N LYS A 855 -1.40 53.90 52.83
CA LYS A 855 -2.16 53.85 54.11
C LYS A 855 -3.52 53.11 54.00
N SER A 856 -4.00 52.30 54.97
CA SER A 856 -3.34 51.50 56.04
C SER A 856 -4.37 50.76 56.93
N SER A 857 -4.20 49.44 57.17
CA SER A 857 -4.71 48.68 58.34
C SER A 857 -4.05 47.28 58.34
N LYS A 858 -3.51 46.66 59.41
CA LYS A 858 -3.81 46.51 60.87
C LYS A 858 -5.03 45.62 61.18
N ALA A 859 -4.99 44.67 62.13
CA ALA A 859 -3.88 44.07 62.92
C ALA A 859 -4.34 42.82 63.74
N LYS A 860 -3.36 42.16 64.43
CA LYS A 860 -3.40 41.00 65.39
C LYS A 860 -3.16 39.63 64.72
N GLN A 861 -2.20 38.77 65.10
CA GLN A 861 -1.54 38.38 66.37
C GLN A 861 -2.42 37.59 67.36
N GLY A 862 -1.98 36.44 67.92
CA GLY A 862 -0.72 35.70 67.70
C GLY A 862 -0.40 34.68 68.81
N GLN A 863 0.87 34.24 68.91
CA GLN A 863 1.45 33.29 69.89
C GLN A 863 1.10 31.79 69.65
N SER A 864 1.86 30.78 70.13
CA SER A 864 3.01 30.77 71.07
C SER A 864 4.13 29.75 70.75
N LYS A 865 5.27 29.94 71.41
CA LYS A 865 6.57 29.25 71.33
C LYS A 865 6.60 27.72 71.53
N ALA A 866 7.54 27.09 70.80
CA ALA A 866 8.54 26.06 71.16
C ALA A 866 8.47 25.28 72.50
N GLY A 867 8.84 23.99 72.41
CA GLY A 867 9.29 23.10 73.50
C GLY A 867 10.32 22.08 72.98
N SER A 868 11.15 21.50 73.86
CA SER A 868 12.28 20.62 73.50
C SER A 868 12.37 19.36 74.40
N GLN A 869 13.41 18.54 74.21
CA GLN A 869 13.72 17.22 74.84
C GLN A 869 13.08 16.00 74.13
N GLY A 870 13.68 14.79 74.15
CA GLY A 870 15.02 14.39 74.61
C GLY A 870 15.10 12.97 75.20
N GLY A 871 16.06 12.14 74.76
CA GLY A 871 16.32 10.76 75.25
C GLY A 871 16.07 9.67 74.18
N THR A 872 17.03 8.82 73.76
CA THR A 872 17.68 7.67 74.45
C THR A 872 16.73 6.51 74.80
N GLY A 873 16.93 5.23 74.42
CA GLY A 873 17.94 4.61 73.54
C GLY A 873 18.41 3.22 74.06
N ALA A 874 18.46 2.17 73.22
CA ALA A 874 18.90 0.82 73.62
C ALA A 874 19.52 -0.03 72.48
N LYS A 875 20.32 -1.05 72.80
CA LYS A 875 20.97 -2.01 71.87
C LYS A 875 21.02 -3.44 72.45
N THR A 876 20.70 -4.46 71.63
CA THR A 876 21.13 -5.88 71.75
C THR A 876 20.86 -6.55 70.38
N LYS A 877 21.78 -7.24 69.69
CA LYS A 877 22.39 -8.58 69.95
C LYS A 877 21.34 -9.69 70.18
N GLY A 878 21.25 -10.79 69.43
CA GLY A 878 21.94 -11.20 68.19
C GLY A 878 21.93 -12.74 67.97
N ALA A 879 22.65 -13.21 66.94
CA ALA A 879 23.17 -14.59 66.73
C ALA A 879 22.31 -15.73 66.09
N LYS A 880 22.87 -16.27 64.98
CA LYS A 880 22.99 -17.68 64.54
C LYS A 880 21.84 -18.44 63.81
N SER A 881 22.16 -18.81 62.56
CA SER A 881 21.74 -19.99 61.76
C SER A 881 22.30 -21.32 62.34
N PRO A 882 22.18 -22.56 61.74
CA PRO A 882 21.94 -22.97 60.33
C PRO A 882 20.89 -24.14 60.24
N PRO A 883 20.88 -25.12 59.29
CA PRO A 883 21.62 -25.33 58.03
C PRO A 883 20.76 -25.72 56.79
N ALA A 884 21.43 -25.99 55.66
CA ALA A 884 20.83 -26.46 54.41
C ALA A 884 20.85 -28.00 54.25
N GLY A 885 19.93 -28.53 53.43
CA GLY A 885 19.93 -29.91 52.93
C GLY A 885 20.32 -30.02 51.45
N ARG A 886 20.92 -31.15 51.02
CA ARG A 886 21.57 -31.29 49.70
C ARG A 886 21.11 -32.56 48.97
N ARG A 887 20.79 -32.46 47.67
CA ARG A 887 20.85 -33.50 46.60
C ARG A 887 20.22 -34.89 46.85
N SER A 888 19.37 -35.37 45.91
CA SER A 888 19.71 -36.60 45.15
C SER A 888 18.94 -36.82 43.83
N ARG A 889 19.72 -37.19 42.79
CA ARG A 889 19.49 -38.14 41.68
C ARG A 889 18.10 -38.36 41.04
N LYS A 890 18.03 -38.01 39.75
CA LYS A 890 17.71 -38.85 38.57
C LYS A 890 17.09 -40.26 38.81
N SER A 891 16.01 -40.54 38.08
CA SER A 891 15.81 -41.82 37.36
C SER A 891 15.07 -41.61 36.03
N ARG A 892 15.66 -42.09 34.93
CA ARG A 892 14.97 -42.34 33.65
C ARG A 892 14.17 -43.64 33.77
N THR A 893 12.98 -43.68 33.16
CA THR A 893 12.51 -44.64 32.14
C THR A 893 11.08 -44.22 31.75
N ASP A 894 10.48 -44.51 30.60
CA ASP A 894 10.85 -44.96 29.24
C ASP A 894 9.53 -45.57 28.68
N ARG A 895 9.20 -45.31 27.41
CA ARG A 895 8.01 -45.82 26.67
C ARG A 895 6.65 -45.23 27.04
N GLY A 896 5.83 -45.05 25.99
CA GLY A 896 4.55 -44.35 25.93
C GLY A 896 4.41 -43.75 24.54
#